data_AF-A0A9P9XY99-F1
#
_entry.id   AF-A0A9P9XY99-F1
#
_cell.length_a   1.000
_cell.length_b   1.000
_cell.length_c   1.000
_cell.angle_alpha   90.00
_cell.angle_beta   90.00
_cell.angle_gamma   90.00
#
_symmetry.space_group_name_H-M   'P 1'
#
loop_
_entity.id
_entity.type
_entity.pdbx_description
1 polymer ?
#
loop_
_entity_poly.entity_id
_entity_poly.type
_entity_poly.pdbx_seq_one_letter_code
_entity_poly.pdbx_strand_id
1 'polypeptide(L)'
;MASPLQFAYRTQKTIGLFDAAPSYEPVPGFVKPEGNLRCCVYSPCGRFFGYASSEAVTVVDASKGSQVLYLPLLNVYEIGFSPRGTYVITWERPSKDENGDATKNLKIWRTSEDGVAGEDKTPVGSYVQKQQGNWNLQYTADEKYCARLVTNEVQFHESHDLITVWKKLRVEGASNYALAPGSQNHAVAVFVPERKGQPAAVKVFNVPMFDSPISQKTFFKGDKVQLKWNKQGSSLLVLAQTEVDRSGKSYYGETTLYLLSTSGAFDARVTLDKEGPIHDVSWSPNGREFGVVYGFMPAKTTIFNHRAIAQQTFPLGPRNTIIFSPNARFVLVAGFGNLAGQIDVYDMQKDYHKVCTIESGNPSVCEWSPDSKYIMTATTSPRLRVDNGVRLWHVGGTVMYNEDMIELYHVLWRPMSPESVASGDELAPIPVPHSSAQAYQSTVKTPSKPVGAYRPPGARGGATPLHFKREDEGGAAHIVSNGTQNVGPNGFGRTRRTVPGAEPTETPAVRTVPGADPAGEDGAKKNKKKRGKKGGQGGQGEGAPQPEPSGGASLAPPRERNGAHEGGRSPERRNGRSPRDASRNHRNGRSRSTANQGRSPQGQSGAASHMSDQAASQDPNAKKVRSLQKKIRAIEDLEMRHAGGEKLEDTQMKKIHTKTSVIKELEALGGEI
;
A
#
# COMPACT_ATOMS: atom_id res chain seq x y z
N MET A 1 -24.41 16.10 22.51
CA MET A 1 -22.97 16.45 22.40
C MET A 1 -22.35 15.51 21.40
N ALA A 2 -21.51 15.99 20.48
CA ALA A 2 -20.78 15.11 19.56
C ALA A 2 -19.88 14.19 20.38
N SER A 3 -19.83 12.89 20.03
CA SER A 3 -18.88 11.97 20.66
C SER A 3 -17.45 12.46 20.40
N PRO A 4 -16.54 12.42 21.38
CA PRO A 4 -15.15 12.80 21.14
C PRO A 4 -14.55 11.93 20.04
N LEU A 5 -13.63 12.52 19.28
CA LEU A 5 -12.86 11.80 18.27
C LEU A 5 -11.94 10.84 19.00
N GLN A 6 -12.09 9.53 18.79
CA GLN A 6 -11.38 8.51 19.55
C GLN A 6 -10.64 7.56 18.62
N PHE A 7 -9.46 7.10 19.01
CA PHE A 7 -8.79 5.96 18.37
C PHE A 7 -8.40 4.90 19.40
N ALA A 8 -8.28 3.67 18.93
CA ALA A 8 -7.72 2.56 19.68
C ALA A 8 -6.33 2.24 19.16
N TYR A 9 -5.47 1.77 20.05
CA TYR A 9 -4.14 1.27 19.69
C TYR A 9 -3.83 -0.02 20.44
N ARG A 10 -3.06 -0.90 19.80
CA ARG A 10 -2.57 -2.16 20.36
C ARG A 10 -1.07 -2.20 20.26
N THR A 11 -0.40 -2.30 21.40
CA THR A 11 1.04 -2.57 21.51
C THR A 11 1.27 -4.03 21.86
N GLN A 12 2.53 -4.43 22.04
CA GLN A 12 2.86 -5.75 22.55
C GLN A 12 2.28 -6.04 23.94
N LYS A 13 2.20 -5.03 24.81
CA LYS A 13 1.86 -5.23 26.23
C LYS A 13 0.42 -4.87 26.58
N THR A 14 -0.18 -3.97 25.82
CA THR A 14 -1.44 -3.33 26.21
C THR A 14 -2.25 -2.86 25.00
N ILE A 15 -3.56 -2.75 25.20
CA ILE A 15 -4.49 -2.02 24.33
C ILE A 15 -4.96 -0.77 25.08
N GLY A 16 -5.06 0.34 24.36
CA GLY A 16 -5.61 1.59 24.88
C GLY A 16 -6.75 2.12 24.01
N LEU A 17 -7.72 2.74 24.67
CA LEU A 17 -8.69 3.65 24.05
C LEU A 17 -8.29 5.08 24.40
N PHE A 18 -8.16 5.92 23.39
CA PHE A 18 -7.65 7.28 23.53
C PHE A 18 -8.59 8.27 22.85
N ASP A 19 -9.15 9.18 23.63
CA ASP A 19 -9.90 10.31 23.10
C ASP A 19 -8.90 11.34 22.61
N ALA A 20 -8.85 11.53 21.29
CA ALA A 20 -8.00 12.48 20.60
C ALA A 20 -8.56 13.90 20.76
N ALA A 21 -8.72 14.65 19.67
CA ALA A 21 -9.18 16.02 19.78
C ALA A 21 -10.60 16.10 20.38
N PRO A 22 -10.86 17.03 21.32
CA PRO A 22 -9.95 18.06 21.84
C PRO A 22 -9.19 17.69 23.14
N SER A 23 -9.52 16.58 23.81
CA SER A 23 -8.99 16.26 25.14
C SER A 23 -7.58 15.68 25.12
N TYR A 24 -7.26 14.79 24.17
CA TYR A 24 -6.00 14.04 24.09
C TYR A 24 -5.70 13.25 25.38
N GLU A 25 -6.70 12.51 25.86
CA GLU A 25 -6.63 11.74 27.11
C GLU A 25 -7.09 10.29 26.92
N PRO A 26 -6.54 9.33 27.70
CA PRO A 26 -7.08 7.97 27.74
C PRO A 26 -8.52 7.96 28.25
N VAL A 27 -9.35 7.06 27.72
CA VAL A 27 -10.74 6.91 28.17
C VAL A 27 -10.76 6.49 29.65
N PRO A 28 -11.32 7.28 30.57
CA PRO A 28 -11.12 7.12 32.01
C PRO A 28 -11.71 5.82 32.57
N GLY A 29 -12.82 5.32 32.01
CA GLY A 29 -13.44 4.08 32.46
C GLY A 29 -12.89 2.81 31.79
N PHE A 30 -11.91 2.93 30.89
CA PHE A 30 -11.30 1.79 30.22
C PHE A 30 -10.07 1.29 30.99
N VAL A 31 -10.23 0.14 31.65
CA VAL A 31 -9.10 -0.55 32.27
C VAL A 31 -8.26 -1.19 31.17
N LYS A 32 -7.04 -0.71 30.99
CA LYS A 32 -6.12 -1.21 29.96
C LYS A 32 -5.82 -2.68 30.22
N PRO A 33 -6.20 -3.61 29.32
CA PRO A 33 -5.83 -4.99 29.48
C PRO A 33 -4.31 -5.13 29.30
N GLU A 34 -3.71 -6.01 30.09
CA GLU A 34 -2.30 -6.36 30.01
C GLU A 34 -2.12 -7.81 29.55
N GLY A 35 -1.00 -8.10 28.90
CA GLY A 35 -0.62 -9.44 28.48
C GLY A 35 -0.70 -9.67 26.98
N ASN A 36 -0.88 -10.93 26.58
CA ASN A 36 -0.82 -11.31 25.17
C ASN A 36 -2.16 -11.07 24.46
N LEU A 37 -2.30 -9.87 23.89
CA LEU A 37 -3.49 -9.42 23.19
C LEU A 37 -3.33 -9.65 21.69
N ARG A 38 -4.23 -10.43 21.10
CA ARG A 38 -4.10 -10.92 19.72
C ARG A 38 -4.67 -9.97 18.70
N CYS A 39 -5.91 -9.54 18.89
CA CYS A 39 -6.61 -8.67 17.95
C CYS A 39 -7.54 -7.72 18.69
N CYS A 40 -7.89 -6.63 18.00
CA CYS A 40 -8.80 -5.61 18.48
C CYS A 40 -9.53 -4.98 17.30
N VAL A 41 -10.80 -4.61 17.49
CA VAL A 41 -11.64 -4.04 16.43
C VAL A 41 -12.76 -3.20 17.04
N TYR A 42 -13.12 -2.11 16.37
CA TYR A 42 -14.34 -1.37 16.66
C TYR A 42 -15.54 -1.99 15.95
N SER A 43 -16.72 -1.90 16.55
CA SER A 43 -17.95 -2.15 15.80
C SER A 43 -18.12 -1.10 14.69
N PRO A 44 -18.68 -1.45 13.52
CA PRO A 44 -18.91 -0.47 12.44
C PRO A 44 -19.80 0.72 12.85
N CYS A 45 -20.64 0.56 13.87
CA CYS A 45 -21.45 1.62 14.44
C CYS A 45 -20.70 2.49 15.48
N GLY A 46 -19.47 2.13 15.85
CA GLY A 46 -18.65 2.85 16.82
C GLY A 46 -19.09 2.75 18.28
N ARG A 47 -20.13 1.98 18.61
CA ARG A 47 -20.62 1.85 20.00
C ARG A 47 -19.77 0.92 20.86
N PHE A 48 -19.21 -0.12 20.24
CA PHE A 48 -18.50 -1.17 20.95
C PHE A 48 -17.06 -1.27 20.46
N PHE A 49 -16.18 -1.68 21.37
CA PHE A 49 -14.81 -2.05 21.06
C PHE A 49 -14.55 -3.44 21.61
N GLY A 50 -14.10 -4.35 20.75
CA GLY A 50 -13.80 -5.74 21.10
C GLY A 50 -12.31 -6.02 21.02
N TYR A 51 -11.79 -6.80 21.97
CA TYR A 51 -10.42 -7.32 21.93
C TYR A 51 -10.36 -8.78 22.40
N ALA A 52 -9.40 -9.53 21.87
CA ALA A 52 -9.12 -10.92 22.24
C ALA A 52 -7.80 -11.03 22.99
N SER A 53 -7.84 -11.65 24.18
CA SER A 53 -6.68 -12.20 24.85
C SER A 53 -6.47 -13.67 24.43
N SER A 54 -5.46 -14.34 24.98
CA SER A 54 -5.28 -15.78 24.81
C SER A 54 -6.38 -16.61 25.46
N GLU A 55 -7.11 -16.04 26.43
CA GLU A 55 -8.03 -16.77 27.31
C GLU A 55 -9.49 -16.35 27.12
N ALA A 56 -9.74 -15.13 26.64
CA ALA A 56 -11.08 -14.59 26.53
C ALA A 56 -11.22 -13.55 25.42
N VAL A 57 -12.46 -13.31 25.02
CA VAL A 57 -12.87 -12.16 24.21
C VAL A 57 -13.68 -11.22 25.09
N THR A 58 -13.29 -9.95 25.11
CA THR A 58 -13.96 -8.92 25.88
C THR A 58 -14.47 -7.84 24.94
N VAL A 59 -15.71 -7.41 25.14
CA VAL A 59 -16.29 -6.25 24.47
C VAL A 59 -16.65 -5.20 25.50
N VAL A 60 -16.20 -3.98 25.24
CA VAL A 60 -16.45 -2.80 26.07
C VAL A 60 -17.28 -1.78 25.30
N ASP A 61 -17.99 -0.93 26.04
CA ASP A 61 -18.57 0.29 25.49
C ASP A 61 -17.43 1.25 25.14
N ALA A 62 -17.34 1.68 23.88
CA ALA A 62 -16.26 2.54 23.41
C ALA A 62 -16.29 3.94 24.06
N SER A 63 -17.46 4.42 24.49
CA SER A 63 -17.62 5.74 25.10
C SER A 63 -17.30 5.75 26.59
N LYS A 64 -17.68 4.69 27.32
CA LYS A 64 -17.51 4.60 28.77
C LYS A 64 -16.28 3.79 29.19
N GLY A 65 -15.82 2.88 28.33
CA GLY A 65 -14.81 1.88 28.66
C GLY A 65 -15.33 0.71 29.51
N SER A 66 -16.61 0.72 29.91
CA SER A 66 -17.20 -0.33 30.73
C SER A 66 -17.37 -1.64 29.96
N GLN A 67 -17.08 -2.77 30.61
CA GLN A 67 -17.30 -4.09 30.04
C GLN A 67 -18.78 -4.37 29.79
N VAL A 68 -19.11 -4.80 28.56
CA VAL A 68 -20.46 -5.18 28.12
C VAL A 68 -20.59 -6.69 27.94
N LEU A 69 -19.54 -7.33 27.43
CA LEU A 69 -19.53 -8.76 27.17
C LEU A 69 -18.17 -9.36 27.53
N TYR A 70 -18.20 -10.53 28.15
CA TYR A 70 -17.05 -11.36 28.41
C TYR A 70 -17.36 -12.77 27.94
N LEU A 71 -16.51 -13.32 27.07
CA LEU A 71 -16.64 -14.66 26.53
C LEU A 71 -15.34 -15.43 26.85
N PRO A 72 -15.39 -16.52 27.64
CA PRO A 72 -14.21 -17.33 27.99
C PRO A 72 -13.79 -18.24 26.82
N LEU A 73 -13.38 -17.62 25.71
CA LEU A 73 -12.95 -18.30 24.49
C LEU A 73 -11.43 -18.26 24.37
N LEU A 74 -10.82 -19.45 24.38
CA LEU A 74 -9.39 -19.60 24.22
C LEU A 74 -8.97 -19.35 22.78
N ASN A 75 -7.81 -18.70 22.62
CA ASN A 75 -7.08 -18.63 21.36
C ASN A 75 -7.85 -18.05 20.15
N VAL A 76 -8.76 -17.10 20.36
CA VAL A 76 -9.42 -16.38 19.26
C VAL A 76 -8.38 -15.55 18.48
N TYR A 77 -8.43 -15.63 17.15
CA TYR A 77 -7.49 -14.92 16.26
C TYR A 77 -8.12 -13.69 15.62
N GLU A 78 -9.41 -13.76 15.27
CA GLU A 78 -10.12 -12.66 14.62
C GLU A 78 -11.44 -12.39 15.34
N ILE A 79 -11.77 -11.11 15.45
CA ILE A 79 -13.05 -10.61 15.95
C ILE A 79 -13.68 -9.76 14.84
N GLY A 80 -14.99 -9.89 14.68
CA GLY A 80 -15.80 -9.10 13.77
C GLY A 80 -17.09 -8.68 14.45
N PHE A 81 -17.69 -7.61 13.96
CA PHE A 81 -19.00 -7.15 14.40
C PHE A 81 -19.93 -7.05 13.20
N SER A 82 -21.22 -7.27 13.43
CA SER A 82 -22.25 -6.91 12.47
C SER A 82 -22.36 -5.38 12.32
N PRO A 83 -22.90 -4.85 11.20
CA PRO A 83 -22.94 -3.41 10.89
C PRO A 83 -23.48 -2.47 11.99
N ARG A 84 -24.52 -2.87 12.72
CA ARG A 84 -25.10 -2.12 13.85
C ARG A 84 -24.51 -2.58 15.19
N GLY A 85 -23.67 -3.60 15.21
CA GLY A 85 -23.01 -4.13 16.39
C GLY A 85 -23.88 -5.02 17.27
N THR A 86 -24.99 -5.55 16.75
CA THR A 86 -25.88 -6.48 17.48
C THR A 86 -25.24 -7.84 17.71
N TYR A 87 -24.39 -8.28 16.78
CA TYR A 87 -23.68 -9.55 16.83
C TYR A 87 -22.17 -9.36 16.88
N VAL A 88 -21.51 -10.21 17.67
CA VAL A 88 -20.05 -10.36 17.74
C VAL A 88 -19.71 -11.70 17.12
N ILE A 89 -18.69 -11.73 16.28
CA ILE A 89 -18.30 -12.89 15.51
C ILE A 89 -16.84 -13.18 15.87
N THR A 90 -16.58 -14.40 16.30
CA THR A 90 -15.25 -14.85 16.74
C THR A 90 -14.78 -15.98 15.84
N TRP A 91 -13.51 -15.92 15.43
CA TRP A 91 -12.89 -17.00 14.66
C TRP A 91 -11.65 -17.52 15.36
N GLU A 92 -11.69 -18.83 15.57
CA GLU A 92 -10.61 -19.63 16.14
C GLU A 92 -9.86 -20.34 15.00
N ARG A 93 -8.60 -20.72 15.25
CA ARG A 93 -7.85 -21.51 14.28
C ARG A 93 -8.53 -22.88 14.13
N PRO A 94 -8.80 -23.36 12.90
CA PRO A 94 -9.47 -24.64 12.69
C PRO A 94 -8.73 -25.77 13.40
N SER A 95 -9.45 -26.49 14.26
CA SER A 95 -8.96 -27.68 14.96
C SER A 95 -9.87 -28.87 14.67
N LYS A 96 -9.44 -30.04 15.12
CA LYS A 96 -10.27 -31.24 15.13
C LYS A 96 -10.52 -31.64 16.57
N ASP A 97 -11.71 -32.14 16.85
CA ASP A 97 -12.04 -32.70 18.16
C ASP A 97 -11.44 -34.10 18.35
N GLU A 98 -11.67 -34.70 19.52
CA GLU A 98 -11.20 -36.04 19.88
C GLU A 98 -11.76 -37.13 18.96
N ASN A 99 -12.92 -36.89 18.34
CA ASN A 99 -13.56 -37.78 17.38
C ASN A 99 -13.04 -37.58 15.94
N GLY A 100 -12.15 -36.61 15.71
CA GLY A 100 -11.57 -36.29 14.41
C GLY A 100 -12.43 -35.38 13.54
N ASP A 101 -13.59 -34.93 14.03
CA ASP A 101 -14.50 -34.01 13.37
C ASP A 101 -13.98 -32.57 13.48
N ALA A 102 -14.28 -31.76 12.47
CA ALA A 102 -13.85 -30.37 12.44
C ALA A 102 -14.63 -29.56 13.48
N THR A 103 -13.92 -28.92 14.41
CA THR A 103 -14.55 -28.05 15.40
C THR A 103 -15.18 -26.83 14.71
N LYS A 104 -16.32 -26.40 15.25
CA LYS A 104 -16.99 -25.18 14.79
C LYS A 104 -16.23 -23.96 15.31
N ASN A 105 -15.26 -23.54 14.51
CA ASN A 105 -14.30 -22.49 14.86
C ASN A 105 -14.82 -21.07 14.62
N LEU A 106 -15.90 -20.90 13.83
CA LEU A 106 -16.58 -19.63 13.64
C LEU A 106 -17.85 -19.60 14.51
N LYS A 107 -17.91 -18.70 15.48
CA LYS A 107 -19.03 -18.59 16.43
C LYS A 107 -19.61 -17.18 16.42
N ILE A 108 -20.93 -17.08 16.48
CA ILE A 108 -21.68 -15.82 16.46
C ILE A 108 -22.39 -15.67 17.81
N TRP A 109 -22.25 -14.51 18.41
CA TRP A 109 -22.73 -14.18 19.74
C TRP A 109 -23.58 -12.92 19.68
N ARG A 110 -24.55 -12.79 20.58
CA ARG A 110 -25.28 -11.53 20.76
C ARG A 110 -24.48 -10.59 21.65
N THR A 111 -24.23 -9.36 21.19
CA THR A 111 -23.40 -8.38 21.93
C THR A 111 -24.00 -8.07 23.29
N SER A 112 -25.30 -7.75 23.33
CA SER A 112 -26.07 -7.51 24.55
C SER A 112 -27.29 -8.41 24.58
N GLU A 113 -27.54 -9.08 25.70
CA GLU A 113 -28.74 -9.89 25.91
C GLU A 113 -29.21 -9.67 27.35
N ASP A 114 -30.47 -9.29 27.50
CA ASP A 114 -31.03 -8.94 28.81
C ASP A 114 -31.24 -10.22 29.63
N GLY A 115 -30.69 -10.26 30.84
CA GLY A 115 -30.91 -11.35 31.80
C GLY A 115 -30.00 -12.57 31.66
N VAL A 116 -29.03 -12.58 30.74
CA VAL A 116 -28.06 -13.68 30.58
C VAL A 116 -26.64 -13.18 30.89
N ALA A 117 -26.00 -13.75 31.91
CA ALA A 117 -24.60 -13.47 32.22
C ALA A 117 -23.70 -13.90 31.04
N GLY A 118 -22.59 -13.21 30.81
CA GLY A 118 -21.69 -13.47 29.68
C GLY A 118 -21.17 -14.93 29.61
N GLU A 119 -21.09 -15.60 30.75
CA GLU A 119 -20.63 -16.99 30.89
C GLU A 119 -21.68 -18.01 30.43
N ASP A 120 -22.97 -17.70 30.59
CA ASP A 120 -24.09 -18.57 30.20
C ASP A 120 -24.56 -18.31 28.75
N LYS A 121 -23.91 -17.39 28.04
CA LYS A 121 -24.27 -17.07 26.66
C LYS A 121 -23.96 -18.26 25.76
N THR A 122 -24.96 -18.67 25.01
CA THR A 122 -24.81 -19.66 23.94
C THR A 122 -24.61 -18.96 22.59
N PRO A 123 -23.80 -19.54 21.69
CA PRO A 123 -23.64 -18.97 20.36
C PRO A 123 -24.93 -19.12 19.55
N VAL A 124 -25.39 -18.01 18.95
CA VAL A 124 -26.57 -17.96 18.06
C VAL A 124 -26.35 -18.86 16.84
N GLY A 125 -25.11 -18.93 16.36
CA GLY A 125 -24.71 -19.76 15.24
C GLY A 125 -23.26 -20.20 15.38
N SER A 126 -22.96 -21.40 14.88
CA SER A 126 -21.61 -21.94 14.87
C SER A 126 -21.35 -22.72 13.58
N TYR A 127 -20.21 -22.44 12.95
CA TYR A 127 -19.84 -22.99 11.65
C TYR A 127 -18.38 -23.41 11.61
N VAL A 128 -18.07 -24.30 10.66
CA VAL A 128 -16.69 -24.66 10.31
C VAL A 128 -16.22 -23.75 9.16
N GLN A 129 -15.16 -22.98 9.41
CA GLN A 129 -14.56 -22.06 8.45
C GLN A 129 -13.04 -22.22 8.42
N LYS A 130 -12.55 -22.98 7.43
CA LYS A 130 -11.12 -23.31 7.30
C LYS A 130 -10.27 -22.15 6.76
N GLN A 131 -10.84 -21.33 5.88
CA GLN A 131 -10.14 -20.22 5.27
C GLN A 131 -10.19 -18.99 6.20
N GLN A 132 -9.02 -18.42 6.49
CA GLN A 132 -8.92 -17.14 7.21
C GLN A 132 -9.29 -15.97 6.29
N GLY A 133 -9.03 -16.06 4.99
CA GLY A 133 -9.50 -15.06 4.03
C GLY A 133 -11.03 -15.09 3.91
N ASN A 134 -11.69 -13.94 4.06
CA ASN A 134 -13.16 -13.82 4.09
C ASN A 134 -13.80 -14.76 5.13
N TRP A 135 -13.17 -14.87 6.30
CA TRP A 135 -13.62 -15.73 7.41
C TRP A 135 -14.97 -15.31 7.98
N ASN A 136 -15.29 -14.01 7.89
CA ASN A 136 -16.44 -13.40 8.51
C ASN A 136 -17.71 -13.58 7.67
N LEU A 137 -18.87 -13.61 8.34
CA LEU A 137 -20.16 -13.52 7.67
C LEU A 137 -20.36 -12.08 7.18
N GLN A 138 -20.92 -11.93 6.00
CA GLN A 138 -21.33 -10.62 5.51
C GLN A 138 -22.79 -10.40 5.84
N TYR A 139 -23.08 -9.32 6.55
CA TYR A 139 -24.44 -8.92 6.91
C TYR A 139 -24.95 -7.87 5.95
N THR A 140 -26.26 -7.85 5.73
CA THR A 140 -26.92 -6.69 5.14
C THR A 140 -26.85 -5.50 6.09
N ALA A 141 -26.94 -4.28 5.56
CA ALA A 141 -26.79 -3.05 6.35
C ALA A 141 -27.84 -2.91 7.49
N ASP A 142 -29.01 -3.49 7.29
CA ASP A 142 -30.11 -3.56 8.25
C ASP A 142 -29.97 -4.69 9.28
N GLU A 143 -28.97 -5.57 9.14
CA GLU A 143 -28.76 -6.80 9.93
C GLU A 143 -29.93 -7.77 9.91
N LYS A 144 -30.77 -7.74 8.87
CA LYS A 144 -31.87 -8.69 8.74
C LYS A 144 -31.40 -10.05 8.24
N TYR A 145 -30.45 -10.03 7.30
CA TYR A 145 -29.91 -11.22 6.67
C TYR A 145 -28.39 -11.23 6.76
N CYS A 146 -27.82 -12.42 6.81
CA CYS A 146 -26.40 -12.63 6.62
C CYS A 146 -26.14 -13.70 5.56
N ALA A 147 -25.07 -13.55 4.82
CA ALA A 147 -24.62 -14.50 3.83
C ALA A 147 -23.33 -15.19 4.27
N ARG A 148 -23.18 -16.45 3.85
CA ARG A 148 -21.97 -17.24 4.01
C ARG A 148 -21.67 -18.00 2.73
N LEU A 149 -20.40 -18.02 2.34
CA LEU A 149 -19.93 -18.84 1.23
C LEU A 149 -19.64 -20.26 1.71
N VAL A 150 -20.23 -21.23 1.02
CA VAL A 150 -19.98 -22.66 1.15
C VAL A 150 -19.56 -23.18 -0.22
N THR A 151 -18.98 -24.37 -0.28
CA THR A 151 -18.59 -25.00 -1.54
C THR A 151 -19.77 -25.04 -2.52
N ASN A 152 -19.66 -24.32 -3.64
CA ASN A 152 -20.64 -24.22 -4.72
C ASN A 152 -21.95 -23.47 -4.42
N GLU A 153 -22.10 -22.86 -3.24
CA GLU A 153 -23.31 -22.10 -2.91
C GLU A 153 -23.06 -20.96 -1.92
N VAL A 154 -23.80 -19.87 -2.08
CA VAL A 154 -23.90 -18.80 -1.08
C VAL A 154 -25.21 -19.02 -0.32
N GLN A 155 -25.10 -19.28 0.98
CA GLN A 155 -26.23 -19.49 1.87
C GLN A 155 -26.61 -18.17 2.54
N PHE A 156 -27.90 -17.84 2.52
CA PHE A 156 -28.47 -16.71 3.22
C PHE A 156 -29.25 -17.20 4.43
N HIS A 157 -28.98 -16.62 5.59
CA HIS A 157 -29.63 -16.89 6.86
C HIS A 157 -30.31 -15.62 7.37
N GLU A 158 -31.36 -15.79 8.16
CA GLU A 158 -31.91 -14.68 8.93
C GLU A 158 -31.01 -14.45 10.14
N SER A 159 -30.67 -13.20 10.46
CA SER A 159 -29.62 -12.95 11.46
C SER A 159 -29.98 -13.43 12.89
N HIS A 160 -31.26 -13.63 13.18
CA HIS A 160 -31.73 -14.20 14.45
C HIS A 160 -31.72 -15.73 14.49
N ASP A 161 -31.82 -16.40 13.34
CA ASP A 161 -31.74 -17.86 13.21
C ASP A 161 -30.66 -18.25 12.19
N LEU A 162 -29.50 -18.59 12.74
CA LEU A 162 -28.31 -18.99 11.98
C LEU A 162 -28.26 -20.51 11.73
N ILE A 163 -29.21 -21.27 12.24
CA ILE A 163 -29.28 -22.72 12.06
C ILE A 163 -30.00 -23.02 10.75
N THR A 164 -31.14 -22.37 10.52
CA THR A 164 -31.96 -22.58 9.32
C THR A 164 -31.44 -21.75 8.14
N VAL A 165 -31.33 -22.36 6.95
CA VAL A 165 -30.99 -21.63 5.72
C VAL A 165 -32.26 -21.04 5.11
N TRP A 166 -32.33 -19.72 5.00
CA TRP A 166 -33.47 -19.01 4.42
C TRP A 166 -33.53 -19.13 2.89
N LYS A 167 -32.42 -18.84 2.21
CA LYS A 167 -32.29 -18.97 0.76
C LYS A 167 -30.89 -19.44 0.37
N LYS A 168 -30.78 -20.08 -0.80
CA LYS A 168 -29.52 -20.58 -1.34
C LYS A 168 -29.33 -20.07 -2.76
N LEU A 169 -28.18 -19.47 -3.02
CA LEU A 169 -27.72 -19.09 -4.35
C LEU A 169 -26.67 -20.11 -4.80
N ARG A 170 -27.05 -21.02 -5.69
CA ARG A 170 -26.16 -22.08 -6.19
C ARG A 170 -25.29 -21.54 -7.33
N VAL A 171 -23.99 -21.44 -7.09
CA VAL A 171 -22.99 -20.99 -8.07
C VAL A 171 -21.79 -21.92 -7.97
N GLU A 172 -21.68 -22.85 -8.91
CA GLU A 172 -20.60 -23.83 -8.92
C GLU A 172 -19.24 -23.14 -9.08
N GLY A 173 -18.27 -23.55 -8.26
CA GLY A 173 -16.92 -23.00 -8.29
C GLY A 173 -16.78 -21.58 -7.75
N ALA A 174 -17.80 -21.03 -7.07
CA ALA A 174 -17.68 -19.74 -6.40
C ALA A 174 -16.50 -19.73 -5.41
N SER A 175 -15.59 -18.77 -5.56
CA SER A 175 -14.41 -18.63 -4.71
C SER A 175 -14.47 -17.40 -3.81
N ASN A 176 -15.22 -16.37 -4.20
CA ASN A 176 -15.40 -15.16 -3.41
C ASN A 176 -16.80 -14.57 -3.61
N TYR A 177 -17.28 -13.81 -2.64
CA TYR A 177 -18.54 -13.09 -2.71
C TYR A 177 -18.48 -11.78 -1.93
N ALA A 178 -19.31 -10.81 -2.33
CA ALA A 178 -19.45 -9.53 -1.66
C ALA A 178 -20.91 -9.07 -1.68
N LEU A 179 -21.52 -8.88 -0.51
CA LEU A 179 -22.81 -8.22 -0.35
C LEU A 179 -22.67 -6.71 -0.53
N ALA A 180 -23.66 -6.11 -1.17
CA ALA A 180 -23.77 -4.67 -1.28
C ALA A 180 -24.03 -4.04 0.11
N PRO A 181 -23.28 -2.98 0.49
CA PRO A 181 -23.40 -2.35 1.81
C PRO A 181 -24.60 -1.39 1.94
N GLY A 182 -25.35 -1.15 0.86
CA GLY A 182 -26.49 -0.22 0.86
C GLY A 182 -27.77 -0.85 1.41
N SER A 183 -28.58 -0.06 2.11
CA SER A 183 -29.90 -0.49 2.63
C SER A 183 -30.99 -0.59 1.56
N GLN A 184 -30.82 0.12 0.44
CA GLN A 184 -31.83 0.18 -0.63
C GLN A 184 -31.67 -0.93 -1.67
N ASN A 185 -30.44 -1.43 -1.87
CA ASN A 185 -30.12 -2.43 -2.87
C ASN A 185 -29.49 -3.65 -2.20
N HIS A 186 -30.28 -4.69 -1.99
CA HIS A 186 -29.78 -5.98 -1.53
C HIS A 186 -29.21 -6.76 -2.72
N ALA A 187 -28.00 -6.41 -3.18
CA ALA A 187 -27.31 -7.14 -4.24
C ALA A 187 -26.16 -8.00 -3.67
N VAL A 188 -25.87 -9.12 -4.34
CA VAL A 188 -24.71 -9.96 -4.04
C VAL A 188 -23.88 -10.15 -5.30
N ALA A 189 -22.58 -9.89 -5.20
CA ALA A 189 -21.62 -10.22 -6.24
C ALA A 189 -20.92 -11.54 -5.88
N VAL A 190 -20.82 -12.43 -6.85
CA VAL A 190 -20.16 -13.73 -6.72
C VAL A 190 -19.10 -13.85 -7.81
N PHE A 191 -17.90 -14.26 -7.41
CA PHE A 191 -16.78 -14.49 -8.29
C PHE A 191 -16.53 -16.00 -8.48
N VAL A 192 -16.40 -16.40 -9.74
CA VAL A 192 -16.03 -17.74 -10.17
C VAL A 192 -14.71 -17.62 -10.95
N PRO A 193 -13.62 -18.24 -10.48
CA PRO A 193 -12.33 -18.21 -11.16
C PRO A 193 -12.36 -19.11 -12.41
N GLU A 194 -11.34 -18.97 -13.26
CA GLU A 194 -11.17 -19.83 -14.43
C GLU A 194 -11.09 -21.30 -14.05
N ARG A 195 -11.90 -22.14 -14.71
CA ARG A 195 -11.89 -23.59 -14.46
C ARG A 195 -12.34 -24.37 -15.69
N LYS A 196 -11.63 -25.47 -16.01
CA LYS A 196 -12.00 -26.41 -17.10
C LYS A 196 -12.27 -25.70 -18.45
N GLY A 197 -11.44 -24.70 -18.80
CA GLY A 197 -11.59 -23.94 -20.04
C GLY A 197 -12.70 -22.87 -20.04
N GLN A 198 -13.45 -22.72 -18.95
CA GLN A 198 -14.40 -21.62 -18.76
C GLN A 198 -13.67 -20.35 -18.29
N PRO A 199 -14.04 -19.17 -18.81
CA PRO A 199 -13.48 -17.90 -18.36
C PRO A 199 -13.85 -17.61 -16.91
N ALA A 200 -13.07 -16.73 -16.26
CA ALA A 200 -13.47 -16.17 -14.98
C ALA A 200 -14.72 -15.31 -15.16
N ALA A 201 -15.60 -15.32 -14.15
CA ALA A 201 -16.85 -14.60 -14.20
C ALA A 201 -17.15 -13.93 -12.86
N VAL A 202 -17.60 -12.68 -12.91
CA VAL A 202 -18.28 -12.02 -11.80
C VAL A 202 -19.75 -11.89 -12.16
N LYS A 203 -20.61 -12.43 -11.30
CA LYS A 203 -22.07 -12.41 -11.45
C LYS A 203 -22.67 -11.63 -10.30
N VAL A 204 -23.59 -10.72 -10.59
CA VAL A 204 -24.32 -9.92 -9.61
C VAL A 204 -25.77 -10.38 -9.61
N PHE A 205 -26.29 -10.74 -8.44
CA PHE A 205 -27.68 -11.16 -8.25
C PHE A 205 -28.41 -10.21 -7.31
N ASN A 206 -29.73 -10.13 -7.45
CA ASN A 206 -30.58 -9.44 -6.47
C ASN A 206 -30.94 -10.42 -5.37
N VAL A 207 -30.98 -9.98 -4.12
CA VAL A 207 -31.46 -10.80 -3.00
C VAL A 207 -32.91 -10.42 -2.76
N PRO A 208 -33.88 -11.36 -2.79
CA PRO A 208 -33.73 -12.83 -2.86
C PRO A 208 -33.88 -13.47 -4.27
N MET A 209 -33.93 -12.67 -5.34
CA MET A 209 -34.20 -13.17 -6.69
C MET A 209 -32.94 -13.73 -7.37
N PHE A 210 -32.81 -15.06 -7.39
CA PHE A 210 -31.61 -15.77 -7.83
C PHE A 210 -31.73 -16.48 -9.19
N ASP A 211 -32.88 -16.39 -9.86
CA ASP A 211 -33.13 -17.13 -11.11
C ASP A 211 -32.21 -16.65 -12.25
N SER A 212 -31.91 -15.34 -12.29
CA SER A 212 -31.00 -14.76 -13.27
C SER A 212 -30.09 -13.69 -12.66
N PRO A 213 -28.82 -13.61 -13.09
CA PRO A 213 -27.95 -12.52 -12.67
C PRO A 213 -28.39 -11.21 -13.32
N ILE A 214 -28.40 -10.11 -12.56
CA ILE A 214 -28.72 -8.77 -13.07
C ILE A 214 -27.60 -8.26 -13.99
N SER A 215 -26.36 -8.57 -13.62
CA SER A 215 -25.18 -8.23 -14.39
C SER A 215 -24.18 -9.37 -14.30
N GLN A 216 -23.52 -9.68 -15.40
CA GLN A 216 -22.44 -10.65 -15.43
C GLN A 216 -21.33 -10.14 -16.32
N LYS A 217 -20.08 -10.27 -15.86
CA LYS A 217 -18.90 -9.93 -16.63
C LYS A 217 -17.94 -11.11 -16.62
N THR A 218 -17.61 -11.59 -17.82
CA THR A 218 -16.59 -12.61 -18.02
C THR A 218 -15.28 -11.98 -18.49
N PHE A 219 -14.17 -12.53 -18.02
CA PHE A 219 -12.83 -12.09 -18.41
C PHE A 219 -11.86 -13.25 -18.31
N PHE A 220 -10.74 -13.11 -19.03
CA PHE A 220 -9.63 -14.04 -18.97
C PHE A 220 -8.52 -13.47 -18.07
N LYS A 221 -7.61 -14.34 -17.64
CA LYS A 221 -6.51 -14.05 -16.72
C LYS A 221 -6.99 -13.53 -15.36
N GLY A 222 -8.10 -14.07 -14.86
CA GLY A 222 -8.69 -13.68 -13.57
C GLY A 222 -8.48 -14.71 -12.49
N ASP A 223 -7.27 -14.81 -11.91
CA ASP A 223 -6.99 -15.79 -10.85
C ASP A 223 -7.56 -15.34 -9.50
N LYS A 224 -7.41 -14.04 -9.20
CA LYS A 224 -7.92 -13.40 -7.99
C LYS A 224 -8.71 -12.15 -8.36
N VAL A 225 -9.72 -11.84 -7.55
CA VAL A 225 -10.45 -10.58 -7.66
C VAL A 225 -10.60 -9.91 -6.30
N GLN A 226 -10.57 -8.58 -6.33
CA GLN A 226 -11.08 -7.75 -5.24
C GLN A 226 -12.39 -7.11 -5.70
N LEU A 227 -13.44 -7.33 -4.92
CA LEU A 227 -14.77 -6.78 -5.13
C LEU A 227 -14.94 -5.58 -4.21
N LYS A 228 -15.05 -4.37 -4.78
CA LYS A 228 -15.21 -3.12 -4.01
C LYS A 228 -16.52 -2.45 -4.39
N TRP A 229 -17.53 -2.58 -3.54
CA TRP A 229 -18.80 -1.88 -3.69
C TRP A 229 -18.68 -0.40 -3.36
N ASN A 230 -19.44 0.45 -4.05
CA ASN A 230 -19.66 1.82 -3.59
C ASN A 230 -20.56 1.82 -2.33
N LYS A 231 -20.52 2.92 -1.57
CA LYS A 231 -21.27 3.03 -0.29
C LYS A 231 -22.77 2.78 -0.42
N GLN A 232 -23.36 3.15 -1.56
CA GLN A 232 -24.79 2.95 -1.85
C GLN A 232 -25.15 1.54 -2.32
N GLY A 233 -24.17 0.71 -2.69
CA GLY A 233 -24.42 -0.61 -3.27
C GLY A 233 -25.01 -0.57 -4.68
N SER A 234 -24.80 0.51 -5.44
CA SER A 234 -25.29 0.66 -6.83
C SER A 234 -24.24 0.34 -7.90
N SER A 235 -22.96 0.37 -7.53
CA SER A 235 -21.83 0.11 -8.43
C SER A 235 -20.75 -0.71 -7.74
N LEU A 236 -20.07 -1.54 -8.52
CA LEU A 236 -19.04 -2.48 -8.07
C LEU A 236 -17.80 -2.32 -8.94
N LEU A 237 -16.65 -2.08 -8.29
CA LEU A 237 -15.35 -2.21 -8.92
C LEU A 237 -14.85 -3.64 -8.75
N VAL A 238 -14.42 -4.23 -9.86
CA VAL A 238 -13.82 -5.56 -9.92
C VAL A 238 -12.39 -5.38 -10.35
N LEU A 239 -11.47 -5.50 -9.40
CA LEU A 239 -10.03 -5.52 -9.67
C LEU A 239 -9.61 -6.97 -9.86
N ALA A 240 -9.44 -7.40 -11.11
CA ALA A 240 -8.96 -8.72 -11.46
C ALA A 240 -7.44 -8.74 -11.56
N GLN A 241 -6.82 -9.76 -10.99
CA GLN A 241 -5.37 -9.95 -10.94
C GLN A 241 -5.01 -11.36 -11.43
N THR A 242 -3.97 -11.45 -12.24
CA THR A 242 -3.33 -12.70 -12.66
C THR A 242 -2.03 -12.88 -11.88
N GLU A 243 -1.72 -14.08 -11.38
CA GLU A 243 -0.47 -14.29 -10.63
C GLU A 243 0.77 -14.36 -11.53
N VAL A 244 0.65 -15.00 -12.70
CA VAL A 244 1.77 -15.14 -13.65
C VAL A 244 1.25 -14.82 -15.03
N ASP A 245 1.84 -13.81 -15.67
CA ASP A 245 1.53 -13.55 -17.06
C ASP A 245 2.12 -14.66 -17.94
N ARG A 246 1.25 -15.47 -18.56
CA ARG A 246 1.66 -16.55 -19.47
C ARG A 246 2.46 -16.05 -20.67
N SER A 247 2.45 -14.74 -20.95
CA SER A 247 3.27 -14.12 -21.99
C SER A 247 4.74 -13.89 -21.57
N GLY A 248 5.07 -14.07 -20.28
CA GLY A 248 6.43 -13.91 -19.75
C GLY A 248 6.91 -12.47 -19.62
N LYS A 249 6.05 -11.48 -19.93
CA LYS A 249 6.42 -10.05 -19.92
C LYS A 249 6.46 -9.42 -18.53
N SER A 250 5.69 -9.97 -17.58
CA SER A 250 5.58 -9.43 -16.22
C SER A 250 5.64 -10.56 -15.19
N TYR A 251 6.63 -10.49 -14.30
CA TYR A 251 6.71 -11.35 -13.11
C TYR A 251 5.62 -11.03 -12.08
N TYR A 252 5.06 -9.81 -12.13
CA TYR A 252 4.02 -9.34 -11.22
C TYR A 252 2.60 -9.57 -11.77
N GLY A 253 2.47 -10.29 -12.88
CA GLY A 253 1.20 -10.56 -13.54
C GLY A 253 0.58 -9.36 -14.24
N GLU A 254 -0.73 -9.44 -14.47
CA GLU A 254 -1.55 -8.41 -15.11
C GLU A 254 -2.71 -8.01 -14.19
N THR A 255 -3.02 -6.72 -14.13
CA THR A 255 -4.17 -6.20 -13.37
C THR A 255 -5.15 -5.51 -14.29
N THR A 256 -6.42 -5.88 -14.23
CA THR A 256 -7.49 -5.25 -14.99
C THR A 256 -8.60 -4.77 -14.06
N LEU A 257 -9.19 -3.62 -14.37
CA LEU A 257 -10.26 -3.01 -13.58
C LEU A 257 -11.53 -2.95 -14.41
N TYR A 258 -12.61 -3.48 -13.85
CA TYR A 258 -13.95 -3.39 -14.41
C TYR A 258 -14.88 -2.65 -13.47
N LEU A 259 -15.85 -1.94 -14.04
CA LEU A 259 -16.92 -1.27 -13.34
C LEU A 259 -18.26 -1.86 -13.78
N LEU A 260 -18.99 -2.43 -12.82
CA LEU A 260 -20.31 -3.02 -13.02
C LEU A 260 -21.35 -2.23 -12.23
N SER A 261 -22.53 -2.00 -12.81
CA SER A 261 -23.68 -1.44 -12.10
C SER A 261 -24.66 -2.55 -11.67
N THR A 262 -25.32 -2.38 -10.53
CA THR A 262 -26.40 -3.29 -10.10
C THR A 262 -27.64 -3.20 -10.97
N SER A 263 -27.82 -2.14 -11.74
CA SER A 263 -28.94 -1.97 -12.68
C SER A 263 -28.74 -2.73 -13.99
N GLY A 264 -27.55 -3.29 -14.22
CA GLY A 264 -27.16 -3.85 -15.54
C GLY A 264 -26.95 -2.79 -16.62
N ALA A 265 -27.18 -1.49 -16.34
CA ALA A 265 -27.06 -0.43 -17.33
C ALA A 265 -25.62 -0.12 -17.76
N PHE A 266 -24.63 -0.52 -16.96
CA PHE A 266 -23.23 -0.20 -17.20
C PHE A 266 -22.33 -1.37 -16.82
N ASP A 267 -21.56 -1.84 -17.80
CA ASP A 267 -20.47 -2.81 -17.65
C ASP A 267 -19.32 -2.40 -18.57
N ALA A 268 -18.24 -1.86 -18.00
CA ALA A 268 -17.10 -1.39 -18.77
C ALA A 268 -15.76 -1.76 -18.13
N ARG A 269 -14.77 -2.01 -18.98
CA ARG A 269 -13.35 -2.02 -18.58
C ARG A 269 -12.90 -0.57 -18.43
N VAL A 270 -12.30 -0.24 -17.28
CA VAL A 270 -11.71 1.09 -17.05
C VAL A 270 -10.47 1.20 -17.94
N THR A 271 -10.42 2.20 -18.80
CA THR A 271 -9.29 2.45 -19.68
C THR A 271 -8.22 3.24 -18.92
N LEU A 272 -7.03 2.65 -18.83
CA LEU A 272 -5.87 3.23 -18.17
C LEU A 272 -4.85 3.57 -19.26
N ASP A 273 -4.44 4.83 -19.34
CA ASP A 273 -3.61 5.35 -20.45
C ASP A 273 -2.10 5.26 -20.18
N LYS A 274 -1.71 4.66 -19.05
CA LYS A 274 -0.33 4.41 -18.68
C LYS A 274 -0.11 2.93 -18.40
N GLU A 275 0.91 2.37 -19.03
CA GLU A 275 1.31 0.98 -18.84
C GLU A 275 1.87 0.73 -17.44
N GLY A 276 1.49 -0.39 -16.84
CA GLY A 276 1.96 -0.90 -15.56
C GLY A 276 0.82 -1.39 -14.67
N PRO A 277 1.14 -1.83 -13.43
CA PRO A 277 0.15 -2.38 -12.52
C PRO A 277 -0.74 -1.28 -11.92
N ILE A 278 -1.90 -1.70 -11.41
CA ILE A 278 -2.74 -0.89 -10.54
C ILE A 278 -2.22 -1.04 -9.11
N HIS A 279 -1.77 0.06 -8.51
CA HIS A 279 -1.26 0.08 -7.14
C HIS A 279 -2.39 0.18 -6.12
N ASP A 280 -3.39 1.01 -6.40
CA ASP A 280 -4.54 1.20 -5.51
C ASP A 280 -5.78 1.70 -6.24
N VAL A 281 -6.95 1.36 -5.69
CA VAL A 281 -8.29 1.73 -6.19
C VAL A 281 -9.18 2.04 -5.00
N SER A 282 -9.77 3.23 -4.95
CA SER A 282 -10.62 3.64 -3.83
C SER A 282 -11.88 4.35 -4.32
N TRP A 283 -13.02 4.04 -3.72
CA TRP A 283 -14.28 4.74 -3.97
C TRP A 283 -14.33 6.03 -3.16
N SER A 284 -14.83 7.11 -3.78
CA SER A 284 -15.26 8.27 -3.00
C SER A 284 -16.50 7.91 -2.16
N PRO A 285 -16.60 8.36 -0.91
CA PRO A 285 -17.76 8.10 -0.05
C PRO A 285 -19.09 8.63 -0.62
N ASN A 286 -19.05 9.57 -1.57
CA ASN A 286 -20.24 10.05 -2.29
C ASN A 286 -20.82 8.98 -3.26
N GLY A 287 -20.06 7.93 -3.57
CA GLY A 287 -20.44 6.81 -4.43
C GLY A 287 -20.54 7.14 -5.93
N ARG A 288 -20.11 8.33 -6.36
CA ARG A 288 -20.24 8.85 -7.74
C ARG A 288 -18.93 8.89 -8.52
N GLU A 289 -17.81 8.69 -7.84
CA GLU A 289 -16.47 8.81 -8.39
C GLU A 289 -15.51 7.92 -7.62
N PHE A 290 -14.41 7.54 -8.25
CA PHE A 290 -13.39 6.67 -7.68
C PHE A 290 -12.00 7.07 -8.20
N GLY A 291 -10.99 6.84 -7.38
CA GLY A 291 -9.60 7.13 -7.69
C GLY A 291 -8.83 5.86 -8.03
N VAL A 292 -7.92 5.95 -9.00
CA VAL A 292 -7.03 4.86 -9.38
C VAL A 292 -5.59 5.38 -9.44
N VAL A 293 -4.67 4.66 -8.80
CA VAL A 293 -3.23 4.87 -8.91
C VAL A 293 -2.64 3.73 -9.75
N TYR A 294 -2.05 4.03 -10.90
CA TYR A 294 -1.63 3.02 -11.86
C TYR A 294 -0.40 3.40 -12.67
N GLY A 295 0.20 2.38 -13.28
CA GLY A 295 1.34 2.49 -14.16
C GLY A 295 2.68 2.33 -13.43
N PHE A 296 3.76 2.15 -14.21
CA PHE A 296 5.11 2.09 -13.66
C PHE A 296 5.49 3.39 -12.95
N MET A 297 6.25 3.29 -11.86
CA MET A 297 6.69 4.45 -11.09
C MET A 297 7.55 5.38 -11.95
N PRO A 298 7.36 6.72 -11.89
CA PRO A 298 6.39 7.48 -11.08
C PRO A 298 4.94 7.29 -11.55
N ALA A 299 4.06 6.77 -10.69
CA ALA A 299 2.72 6.36 -11.07
C ALA A 299 1.83 7.55 -11.45
N LYS A 300 0.77 7.25 -12.22
CA LYS A 300 -0.29 8.20 -12.55
C LYS A 300 -1.47 7.98 -11.60
N THR A 301 -2.01 9.07 -11.07
CA THR A 301 -3.21 9.05 -10.24
C THR A 301 -4.32 9.80 -10.96
N THR A 302 -5.48 9.16 -11.16
CA THR A 302 -6.60 9.74 -11.88
C THR A 302 -7.91 9.47 -11.15
N ILE A 303 -8.77 10.48 -11.08
CA ILE A 303 -10.16 10.39 -10.61
C ILE A 303 -11.05 10.10 -11.81
N PHE A 304 -11.90 9.07 -11.67
CA PHE A 304 -12.89 8.67 -12.64
C PHE A 304 -14.29 8.88 -12.08
N ASN A 305 -15.24 9.25 -12.94
CA ASN A 305 -16.66 9.31 -12.55
C ASN A 305 -17.31 7.91 -12.52
N HIS A 306 -18.59 7.84 -12.15
CA HIS A 306 -19.42 6.63 -12.13
C HIS A 306 -19.57 5.92 -13.50
N ARG A 307 -19.09 6.51 -14.59
CA ARG A 307 -19.05 5.90 -15.94
C ARG A 307 -17.64 5.53 -16.38
N ALA A 308 -16.68 5.49 -15.45
CA ALA A 308 -15.27 5.24 -15.73
C ALA A 308 -14.64 6.23 -16.75
N ILE A 309 -15.13 7.48 -16.78
CA ILE A 309 -14.52 8.56 -17.58
C ILE A 309 -13.58 9.34 -16.67
N ALA A 310 -12.33 9.53 -17.11
CA ALA A 310 -11.33 10.30 -16.39
C ALA A 310 -11.77 11.78 -16.29
N GLN A 311 -11.82 12.31 -15.06
CA GLN A 311 -12.16 13.70 -14.78
C GLN A 311 -10.92 14.54 -14.49
N GLN A 312 -10.08 14.06 -13.58
CA GLN A 312 -8.88 14.78 -13.15
C GLN A 312 -7.69 13.83 -13.03
N THR A 313 -6.53 14.30 -13.49
CA THR A 313 -5.24 13.62 -13.32
C THR A 313 -4.33 14.48 -12.44
N PHE A 314 -3.75 13.88 -11.41
CA PHE A 314 -2.76 14.55 -10.56
C PHE A 314 -1.35 14.45 -11.16
N PRO A 315 -0.42 15.34 -10.75
CA PRO A 315 0.96 15.29 -11.20
C PRO A 315 1.60 13.91 -11.00
N LEU A 316 2.43 13.49 -11.96
CA LEU A 316 3.18 12.25 -11.85
C LEU A 316 4.12 12.32 -10.65
N GLY A 317 4.09 11.28 -9.82
CA GLY A 317 4.92 11.22 -8.62
C GLY A 317 5.11 9.81 -8.11
N PRO A 318 6.06 9.62 -7.18
CA PRO A 318 6.20 8.37 -6.45
C PRO A 318 5.02 8.23 -5.46
N ARG A 319 3.87 7.75 -5.96
CA ARG A 319 2.61 7.60 -5.23
C ARG A 319 2.00 6.24 -5.53
N ASN A 320 1.51 5.54 -4.52
CA ASN A 320 0.91 4.21 -4.65
C ASN A 320 -0.43 4.06 -3.91
N THR A 321 -0.90 5.09 -3.21
CA THR A 321 -2.08 5.01 -2.35
C THR A 321 -2.98 6.22 -2.57
N ILE A 322 -4.30 5.98 -2.62
CA ILE A 322 -5.32 7.03 -2.75
C ILE A 322 -6.43 6.83 -1.72
N ILE A 323 -6.68 7.87 -0.89
CA ILE A 323 -7.64 7.77 0.21
C ILE A 323 -8.54 9.00 0.21
N PHE A 324 -9.84 8.78 0.01
CA PHE A 324 -10.84 9.83 0.11
C PHE A 324 -11.21 10.08 1.57
N SER A 325 -11.41 11.36 1.90
CA SER A 325 -11.99 11.79 3.18
C SER A 325 -13.44 11.29 3.32
N PRO A 326 -13.91 10.98 4.55
CA PRO A 326 -15.29 10.53 4.80
C PRO A 326 -16.40 11.48 4.29
N ASN A 327 -16.16 12.79 4.29
CA ASN A 327 -17.07 13.81 3.74
C ASN A 327 -16.99 13.96 2.21
N ALA A 328 -16.10 13.22 1.54
CA ALA A 328 -15.81 13.29 0.10
C ALA A 328 -15.33 14.67 -0.40
N ARG A 329 -14.80 15.53 0.48
CA ARG A 329 -14.25 16.84 0.11
C ARG A 329 -12.77 16.78 -0.25
N PHE A 330 -11.98 16.07 0.54
CA PHE A 330 -10.54 15.93 0.35
C PHE A 330 -10.15 14.55 -0.17
N VAL A 331 -9.03 14.49 -0.89
CA VAL A 331 -8.38 13.24 -1.32
C VAL A 331 -6.89 13.29 -1.01
N LEU A 332 -6.39 12.19 -0.43
CA LEU A 332 -4.98 11.96 -0.20
C LEU A 332 -4.40 11.19 -1.38
N VAL A 333 -3.28 11.68 -1.91
CA VAL A 333 -2.45 10.94 -2.85
C VAL A 333 -1.09 10.76 -2.20
N ALA A 334 -0.77 9.53 -1.82
CA ALA A 334 0.37 9.23 -0.97
C ALA A 334 1.29 8.14 -1.56
N GLY A 335 2.55 8.16 -1.14
CA GLY A 335 3.53 7.15 -1.48
C GLY A 335 4.07 6.47 -0.23
N PHE A 336 3.59 5.26 0.09
CA PHE A 336 4.00 4.50 1.29
C PHE A 336 4.89 3.31 0.97
N GLY A 337 5.50 2.73 2.00
CA GLY A 337 6.35 1.54 1.91
C GLY A 337 7.77 1.88 1.49
N ASN A 338 8.13 1.60 0.23
CA ASN A 338 9.47 1.86 -0.29
C ASN A 338 9.64 3.30 -0.82
N LEU A 339 8.61 4.14 -0.66
CA LEU A 339 8.57 5.53 -1.10
C LEU A 339 8.72 6.44 0.13
N ALA A 340 9.03 7.72 -0.08
CA ALA A 340 9.39 8.67 0.99
C ALA A 340 8.24 9.09 1.94
N GLY A 341 7.08 8.43 1.93
CA GLY A 341 5.92 8.73 2.77
C GLY A 341 5.37 10.15 2.63
N GLN A 342 5.51 10.74 1.45
CA GLN A 342 4.86 12.01 1.15
C GLN A 342 3.36 11.79 0.92
N ILE A 343 2.55 12.64 1.54
CA ILE A 343 1.10 12.64 1.43
C ILE A 343 0.68 14.00 0.88
N ASP A 344 0.14 14.03 -0.33
CA ASP A 344 -0.43 15.25 -0.91
C ASP A 344 -1.92 15.30 -0.63
N VAL A 345 -2.38 16.40 -0.02
CA VAL A 345 -3.80 16.63 0.28
C VAL A 345 -4.38 17.55 -0.79
N TYR A 346 -5.44 17.10 -1.47
CA TYR A 346 -6.15 17.89 -2.48
C TYR A 346 -7.59 18.17 -2.04
N ASP A 347 -8.09 19.39 -2.27
CA ASP A 347 -9.48 19.79 -2.04
C ASP A 347 -10.27 19.65 -3.35
N MET A 348 -11.17 18.67 -3.41
CA MET A 348 -11.99 18.36 -4.58
C MET A 348 -13.06 19.43 -4.85
N GLN A 349 -13.50 20.19 -3.83
CA GLN A 349 -14.48 21.25 -4.01
C GLN A 349 -13.85 22.53 -4.58
N LYS A 350 -12.53 22.72 -4.39
CA LYS A 350 -11.76 23.86 -4.91
C LYS A 350 -10.93 23.45 -6.12
N ASP A 351 -11.57 22.84 -7.12
CA ASP A 351 -10.96 22.46 -8.40
C ASP A 351 -9.68 21.61 -8.23
N TYR A 352 -9.73 20.63 -7.32
CA TYR A 352 -8.61 19.75 -7.00
C TYR A 352 -7.33 20.50 -6.60
N HIS A 353 -7.47 21.67 -5.95
CA HIS A 353 -6.35 22.46 -5.48
C HIS A 353 -5.57 21.71 -4.39
N LYS A 354 -4.24 21.72 -4.49
CA LYS A 354 -3.35 21.11 -3.51
C LYS A 354 -3.30 21.96 -2.24
N VAL A 355 -3.83 21.44 -1.14
CA VAL A 355 -3.87 22.13 0.16
C VAL A 355 -2.50 22.15 0.80
N CYS A 356 -1.87 20.98 0.96
CA CYS A 356 -0.55 20.84 1.57
C CYS A 356 0.13 19.54 1.12
N THR A 357 1.42 19.42 1.44
CA THR A 357 2.16 18.16 1.43
C THR A 357 2.64 17.86 2.83
N ILE A 358 2.30 16.68 3.32
CA ILE A 358 2.74 16.16 4.62
C ILE A 358 3.90 15.19 4.38
N GLU A 359 5.00 15.40 5.10
CA GLU A 359 6.14 14.49 5.13
C GLU A 359 6.02 13.57 6.36
N SER A 360 5.38 12.42 6.17
CA SER A 360 5.03 11.52 7.27
C SER A 360 6.13 10.53 7.65
N GLY A 361 7.19 10.42 6.84
CA GLY A 361 8.28 9.45 7.03
C GLY A 361 7.97 8.13 6.35
N ASN A 362 7.87 7.03 7.10
CA ASN A 362 7.55 5.70 6.55
C ASN A 362 6.37 5.05 7.29
N PRO A 363 5.18 5.66 7.32
CA PRO A 363 4.06 5.06 8.02
C PRO A 363 3.59 3.78 7.32
N SER A 364 3.13 2.83 8.12
CA SER A 364 2.48 1.61 7.63
C SER A 364 0.97 1.76 7.51
N VAL A 365 0.38 2.68 8.28
CA VAL A 365 -1.05 2.98 8.33
C VAL A 365 -1.26 4.46 8.06
N CYS A 366 -2.23 4.79 7.21
CA CYS A 366 -2.70 6.15 6.98
C CYS A 366 -4.23 6.14 6.87
N GLU A 367 -4.92 6.83 7.76
CA GLU A 367 -6.38 6.86 7.81
C GLU A 367 -6.91 8.25 8.15
N TRP A 368 -8.02 8.63 7.52
CA TRP A 368 -8.77 9.83 7.90
C TRP A 368 -9.51 9.62 9.21
N SER A 369 -9.55 10.67 10.03
CA SER A 369 -10.54 10.73 11.11
C SER A 369 -11.96 10.73 10.53
N PRO A 370 -12.95 10.18 11.25
CA PRO A 370 -14.35 10.20 10.83
C PRO A 370 -14.90 11.60 10.53
N ASP A 371 -14.37 12.64 11.18
CA ASP A 371 -14.74 14.04 10.96
C ASP A 371 -14.06 14.71 9.78
N SER A 372 -13.17 14.00 9.07
CA SER A 372 -12.40 14.52 7.92
C SER A 372 -11.46 15.70 8.23
N LYS A 373 -11.18 16.00 9.50
CA LYS A 373 -10.29 17.10 9.93
C LYS A 373 -8.86 16.67 10.19
N TYR A 374 -8.68 15.42 10.60
CA TYR A 374 -7.40 14.87 10.98
C TYR A 374 -7.01 13.68 10.09
N ILE A 375 -5.71 13.51 9.91
CA ILE A 375 -5.10 12.39 9.22
C ILE A 375 -4.22 11.69 10.26
N MET A 376 -4.48 10.41 10.50
CA MET A 376 -3.63 9.59 11.34
C MET A 376 -2.61 8.86 10.49
N THR A 377 -1.35 8.94 10.89
CA THR A 377 -0.28 8.11 10.35
C THR A 377 0.34 7.33 11.49
N ALA A 378 0.50 6.02 11.33
CA ALA A 378 1.15 5.19 12.32
C ALA A 378 2.19 4.28 11.67
N THR A 379 3.30 4.09 12.38
CA THR A 379 4.33 3.11 12.02
C THR A 379 4.14 1.90 12.91
N THR A 380 3.84 0.76 12.32
CA THR A 380 3.51 -0.47 13.05
C THR A 380 4.50 -1.62 12.80
N SER A 381 4.76 -2.36 13.88
CA SER A 381 5.42 -3.66 13.88
C SER A 381 4.44 -4.75 13.39
N PRO A 382 4.92 -5.84 12.76
CA PRO A 382 6.33 -6.21 12.56
C PRO A 382 6.97 -5.59 11.31
N ARG A 383 6.23 -4.81 10.49
CA ARG A 383 6.71 -4.29 9.21
C ARG A 383 7.93 -3.38 9.37
N LEU A 384 7.84 -2.40 10.27
CA LEU A 384 8.95 -1.56 10.69
C LEU A 384 8.98 -1.54 12.22
N ARG A 385 10.17 -1.73 12.79
CA ARG A 385 10.39 -1.74 14.26
C ARG A 385 11.11 -0.49 14.78
N VAL A 386 11.30 0.49 13.91
CA VAL A 386 11.96 1.78 14.19
C VAL A 386 10.91 2.86 14.10
N ASP A 387 10.95 3.83 15.01
CA ASP A 387 10.00 4.95 15.10
C ASP A 387 8.53 4.52 15.11
N ASN A 388 8.23 3.41 15.81
CA ASN A 388 6.85 3.00 16.04
C ASN A 388 6.12 4.06 16.89
N GLY A 389 4.88 4.36 16.51
CA GLY A 389 4.13 5.45 17.13
C GLY A 389 2.97 5.92 16.28
N VAL A 390 2.19 6.84 16.85
CA VAL A 390 1.02 7.47 16.23
C VAL A 390 1.28 8.96 16.07
N ARG A 391 0.98 9.47 14.88
CA ARG A 391 0.98 10.90 14.57
C ARG A 391 -0.36 11.32 14.02
N LEU A 392 -0.90 12.41 14.54
CA LEU A 392 -2.10 13.05 14.03
C LEU A 392 -1.73 14.36 13.36
N TRP A 393 -2.19 14.54 12.14
CA TRP A 393 -2.00 15.73 11.32
C TRP A 393 -3.35 16.40 11.12
N HIS A 394 -3.40 17.72 11.14
CA HIS A 394 -4.53 18.46 10.63
C HIS A 394 -4.55 18.38 9.10
N VAL A 395 -5.73 18.45 8.48
CA VAL A 395 -5.87 18.49 7.01
C VAL A 395 -5.07 19.62 6.35
N GLY A 396 -4.79 20.70 7.08
CA GLY A 396 -3.92 21.79 6.65
C GLY A 396 -2.41 21.49 6.70
N GLY A 397 -2.00 20.33 7.19
CA GLY A 397 -0.60 19.86 7.20
C GLY A 397 0.15 19.97 8.54
N THR A 398 -0.44 20.64 9.54
CA THR A 398 0.18 20.81 10.86
C THR A 398 0.11 19.53 11.70
N VAL A 399 1.20 19.15 12.39
CA VAL A 399 1.17 18.06 13.38
C VAL A 399 0.37 18.52 14.61
N MET A 400 -0.60 17.70 15.01
CA MET A 400 -1.52 17.96 16.12
C MET A 400 -1.21 17.12 17.35
N TYR A 401 -0.72 15.89 17.14
CA TYR A 401 -0.33 14.96 18.21
C TYR A 401 0.79 14.04 17.72
N ASN A 402 1.74 13.73 18.60
CA ASN A 402 2.75 12.69 18.36
C ASN A 402 2.90 11.86 19.64
N GLU A 403 2.93 10.54 19.50
CA GLU A 403 3.25 9.62 20.59
C GLU A 403 4.09 8.46 20.04
N ASP A 404 5.29 8.32 20.57
CA ASP A 404 6.18 7.21 20.24
C ASP A 404 5.82 6.00 21.11
N MET A 405 5.64 4.84 20.48
CA MET A 405 5.19 3.62 21.13
C MET A 405 6.11 2.46 20.79
N ILE A 406 6.49 1.67 21.79
CA ILE A 406 7.32 0.48 21.57
C ILE A 406 6.44 -0.65 21.03
N GLU A 407 6.79 -1.18 19.84
CA GLU A 407 6.10 -2.30 19.19
C GLU A 407 4.59 -2.10 19.05
N LEU A 408 4.21 -0.99 18.40
CA LEU A 408 2.84 -0.72 18.00
C LEU A 408 2.39 -1.72 16.92
N TYR A 409 1.34 -2.48 17.15
CA TYR A 409 0.83 -3.45 16.19
C TYR A 409 -0.35 -2.91 15.37
N HIS A 410 -1.37 -2.37 16.03
CA HIS A 410 -2.60 -1.92 15.36
C HIS A 410 -3.00 -0.53 15.88
N VAL A 411 -3.60 0.27 14.99
CA VAL A 411 -4.22 1.56 15.33
C VAL A 411 -5.49 1.69 14.48
N LEU A 412 -6.59 2.13 15.08
CA LEU A 412 -7.89 2.22 14.43
C LEU A 412 -8.64 3.44 14.94
N TRP A 413 -9.21 4.25 14.03
CA TRP A 413 -10.21 5.24 14.44
C TRP A 413 -11.51 4.57 14.89
N ARG A 414 -12.16 5.14 15.90
CA ARG A 414 -13.54 4.80 16.25
C ARG A 414 -14.47 5.26 15.12
N PRO A 415 -15.18 4.37 14.43
CA PRO A 415 -16.13 4.78 13.40
C PRO A 415 -17.22 5.69 13.97
N MET A 416 -17.66 6.67 13.20
CA MET A 416 -18.71 7.61 13.59
C MET A 416 -19.72 7.74 12.44
N SER A 417 -21.00 7.87 12.77
CA SER A 417 -22.01 8.11 11.72
C SER A 417 -21.81 9.50 11.14
N PRO A 418 -22.04 9.72 9.83
CA PRO A 418 -21.90 11.05 9.22
C PRO A 418 -22.77 12.12 9.91
N GLU A 419 -23.91 11.72 10.47
CA GLU A 419 -24.83 12.60 11.22
C GLU A 419 -24.29 13.05 12.58
N SER A 420 -23.39 12.27 13.19
CA SER A 420 -22.81 12.60 14.49
C SER A 420 -21.53 13.43 14.39
N VAL A 421 -20.99 13.58 13.18
CA VAL A 421 -19.88 14.48 12.89
C VAL A 421 -20.39 15.92 12.87
N ALA A 422 -19.77 16.79 13.65
CA ALA A 422 -20.11 18.21 13.67
C ALA A 422 -19.88 18.84 12.28
N SER A 423 -20.95 19.40 11.69
CA SER A 423 -20.87 20.17 10.45
C SER A 423 -20.17 21.51 10.72
N GLY A 424 -18.99 21.71 10.17
CA GLY A 424 -18.23 22.96 10.25
C GLY A 424 -17.11 22.95 9.22
N ASP A 425 -16.48 24.10 8.95
CA ASP A 425 -15.34 24.15 8.05
C ASP A 425 -14.20 23.30 8.62
N GLU A 426 -13.74 22.31 7.85
CA GLU A 426 -12.66 21.43 8.28
C GLU A 426 -11.29 22.12 8.28
N LEU A 427 -11.17 23.27 7.60
CA LEU A 427 -9.92 24.03 7.52
C LEU A 427 -9.81 25.14 8.58
N ALA A 428 -10.92 25.59 9.15
CA ALA A 428 -10.95 26.72 10.07
C ALA A 428 -12.00 26.55 11.20
N PRO A 429 -11.65 26.84 12.47
CA PRO A 429 -10.33 27.26 12.96
C PRO A 429 -9.32 26.10 13.05
N ILE A 430 -8.03 26.39 12.85
CA ILE A 430 -6.96 25.43 13.10
C ILE A 430 -6.87 25.23 14.62
N PRO A 431 -7.07 24.00 15.14
CA PRO A 431 -6.99 23.77 16.58
C PRO A 431 -5.56 23.98 17.09
N VAL A 432 -5.42 24.25 18.39
CA VAL A 432 -4.10 24.39 19.02
C VAL A 432 -3.44 23.00 19.10
N PRO A 433 -2.20 22.82 18.59
CA PRO A 433 -1.49 21.55 18.69
C PRO A 433 -1.21 21.15 20.14
N HIS A 434 -1.27 19.84 20.42
CA HIS A 434 -0.91 19.29 21.73
C HIS A 434 0.60 19.50 22.02
N SER A 435 0.97 19.54 23.30
CA SER A 435 2.37 19.74 23.74
C SER A 435 3.33 18.70 23.13
N SER A 436 2.86 17.46 22.93
CA SER A 436 3.63 16.39 22.30
C SER A 436 3.97 16.67 20.82
N ALA A 437 3.09 17.37 20.09
CA ALA A 437 3.36 17.79 18.73
C ALA A 437 4.44 18.89 18.68
N GLN A 438 4.42 19.82 19.63
CA GLN A 438 5.44 20.86 19.74
C GLN A 438 6.81 20.26 20.09
N ALA A 439 6.84 19.31 21.02
CA ALA A 439 8.05 18.55 21.36
C ALA A 439 8.62 17.82 20.13
N TYR A 440 7.78 17.15 19.35
CA TYR A 440 8.21 16.49 18.11
C TYR A 440 8.73 17.49 17.07
N GLN A 441 8.05 18.61 16.84
CA GLN A 441 8.53 19.63 15.91
C GLN A 441 9.90 20.19 16.30
N SER A 442 10.22 20.23 17.61
CA SER A 442 11.55 20.64 18.08
C SER A 442 12.67 19.61 17.82
N THR A 443 12.33 18.31 17.73
CA THR A 443 13.31 17.25 17.45
C THR A 443 13.58 17.08 15.95
N VAL A 444 12.60 17.44 15.11
CA VAL A 444 12.79 17.54 13.66
C VAL A 444 13.73 18.69 13.36
N LYS A 445 15.03 18.39 13.29
CA LYS A 445 16.04 19.36 12.85
C LYS A 445 15.64 19.88 11.48
N THR A 446 15.28 21.17 11.40
CA THR A 446 15.23 21.88 10.11
C THR A 446 16.52 21.54 9.36
N PRO A 447 16.45 21.07 8.10
CA PRO A 447 17.65 20.73 7.35
C PRO A 447 18.57 21.93 7.40
N SER A 448 19.75 21.77 8.03
CA SER A 448 20.75 22.81 8.04
C SER A 448 21.01 23.20 6.58
N LYS A 449 21.11 24.51 6.32
CA LYS A 449 21.42 25.05 4.97
C LYS A 449 22.43 24.13 4.30
N PRO A 450 22.23 23.72 3.04
CA PRO A 450 23.10 22.75 2.38
C PRO A 450 24.53 23.20 2.56
N VAL A 451 25.28 22.47 3.39
CA VAL A 451 26.69 22.74 3.61
C VAL A 451 27.32 22.52 2.24
N GLY A 452 27.78 23.62 1.63
CA GLY A 452 28.34 23.59 0.28
C GLY A 452 29.34 22.45 0.12
N ALA A 453 29.41 21.89 -1.09
CA ALA A 453 30.21 20.71 -1.42
C ALA A 453 31.54 20.67 -0.66
N TYR A 454 31.77 19.56 0.06
CA TYR A 454 32.93 19.39 0.93
C TYR A 454 34.23 19.71 0.20
N ARG A 455 34.94 20.74 0.68
CA ARG A 455 36.27 21.11 0.18
C ARG A 455 37.36 20.48 1.05
N PRO A 456 38.23 19.65 0.47
CA PRO A 456 39.34 19.06 1.22
C PRO A 456 40.29 20.16 1.74
N PRO A 457 41.01 19.89 2.85
CA PRO A 457 41.78 20.91 3.57
C PRO A 457 42.79 21.71 2.73
N GLY A 458 43.37 21.09 1.69
CA GLY A 458 44.35 21.74 0.79
C GLY A 458 43.75 22.66 -0.28
N ALA A 459 42.41 22.74 -0.39
CA ALA A 459 41.71 23.58 -1.37
C ALA A 459 40.88 24.70 -0.72
N ARG A 460 41.09 24.95 0.58
CA ARG A 460 40.51 26.12 1.27
C ARG A 460 41.39 27.34 1.00
N GLY A 461 40.90 28.28 0.20
CA GLY A 461 41.59 29.55 -0.10
C GLY A 461 41.86 29.82 -1.58
N GLY A 462 41.71 28.81 -2.46
CA GLY A 462 41.80 28.98 -3.92
C GLY A 462 40.43 29.25 -4.56
N ALA A 463 40.42 30.08 -5.62
CA ALA A 463 39.23 30.27 -6.45
C ALA A 463 38.77 28.92 -7.04
N THR A 464 37.46 28.66 -7.00
CA THR A 464 36.88 27.41 -7.54
C THR A 464 37.19 27.29 -9.03
N PRO A 465 37.83 26.22 -9.51
CA PRO A 465 38.02 25.99 -10.94
C PRO A 465 36.65 25.96 -11.64
N LEU A 466 36.54 26.60 -12.81
CA LEU A 466 35.27 26.78 -13.54
C LEU A 466 34.53 25.46 -13.84
N HIS A 467 35.24 24.34 -13.87
CA HIS A 467 34.70 23.00 -14.08
C HIS A 467 33.87 22.47 -12.88
N PHE A 468 34.04 23.04 -11.68
CA PHE A 468 33.29 22.65 -10.47
C PHE A 468 32.27 23.71 -10.03
N LYS A 469 32.14 24.82 -10.77
CA LYS A 469 31.07 25.79 -10.58
C LYS A 469 29.82 25.32 -11.34
N ARG A 470 28.64 25.60 -10.78
CA ARG A 470 27.38 25.49 -11.53
C ARG A 470 27.36 26.54 -12.65
N GLU A 471 26.72 26.22 -13.77
CA GLU A 471 26.57 27.14 -14.91
C GLU A 471 25.98 28.49 -14.48
N ASP A 472 25.02 28.45 -13.56
CA ASP A 472 24.33 29.61 -12.99
C ASP A 472 25.24 30.57 -12.21
N GLU A 473 26.43 30.13 -11.79
CA GLU A 473 27.45 30.91 -11.08
C GLU A 473 28.69 31.21 -11.96
N GLY A 474 28.54 31.05 -13.29
CA GLY A 474 29.60 31.24 -14.28
C GLY A 474 30.52 30.03 -14.47
N GLY A 475 30.05 28.82 -14.12
CA GLY A 475 30.74 27.56 -14.42
C GLY A 475 30.72 27.18 -15.90
N ALA A 476 31.64 26.31 -16.32
CA ALA A 476 31.72 25.87 -17.70
C ALA A 476 30.47 25.06 -18.09
N ALA A 477 29.91 25.34 -19.28
CA ALA A 477 28.71 24.66 -19.78
C ALA A 477 28.94 23.16 -19.95
N HIS A 478 28.09 22.36 -19.32
CA HIS A 478 28.09 20.91 -19.31
C HIS A 478 27.47 20.39 -20.62
N ILE A 479 28.27 20.33 -21.68
CA ILE A 479 27.84 19.74 -22.95
C ILE A 479 27.70 18.23 -22.77
N VAL A 480 26.46 17.76 -22.64
CA VAL A 480 26.13 16.34 -22.68
C VAL A 480 26.18 15.90 -24.14
N SER A 481 27.34 15.42 -24.60
CA SER A 481 27.44 14.77 -25.91
C SER A 481 26.76 13.41 -25.85
N ASN A 482 25.46 13.37 -26.14
CA ASN A 482 24.77 12.12 -26.44
C ASN A 482 25.36 11.58 -27.75
N GLY A 483 25.99 10.41 -27.71
CA GLY A 483 26.88 9.90 -28.76
C GLY A 483 26.34 10.07 -30.18
N THR A 484 26.93 10.99 -30.93
CA THR A 484 27.04 11.01 -32.39
C THR A 484 28.07 12.08 -32.76
N GLN A 485 29.25 11.65 -33.23
CA GLN A 485 30.26 12.56 -33.74
C GLN A 485 29.81 13.07 -35.11
N ASN A 486 29.47 14.36 -35.22
CA ASN A 486 29.33 15.02 -36.51
C ASN A 486 30.73 15.43 -36.99
N VAL A 487 31.36 14.56 -37.77
CA VAL A 487 32.56 14.87 -38.55
C VAL A 487 32.10 15.50 -39.86
N GLY A 488 32.21 16.82 -39.96
CA GLY A 488 32.14 17.52 -41.25
C GLY A 488 33.43 17.27 -42.06
N PRO A 489 33.35 17.19 -43.40
CA PRO A 489 34.50 16.80 -44.21
C PRO A 489 35.46 17.98 -44.43
N ASN A 490 36.74 17.74 -44.16
CA ASN A 490 37.92 18.54 -44.54
C ASN A 490 38.22 19.84 -43.77
N GLY A 491 39.29 19.81 -42.95
CA GLY A 491 40.02 21.00 -42.51
C GLY A 491 41.09 20.70 -41.44
N PHE A 492 42.35 20.59 -41.86
CA PHE A 492 43.53 20.19 -41.09
C PHE A 492 43.89 21.11 -39.90
N GLY A 493 44.18 20.52 -38.73
CA GLY A 493 44.90 21.17 -37.62
C GLY A 493 45.54 20.13 -36.70
N ARG A 494 46.88 20.10 -36.66
CA ARG A 494 47.70 19.08 -35.98
C ARG A 494 47.56 19.06 -34.45
N THR A 495 47.58 17.84 -33.92
CA THR A 495 47.71 17.44 -32.51
C THR A 495 48.89 18.07 -31.78
N ARG A 496 48.66 18.58 -30.56
CA ARG A 496 49.72 18.74 -29.54
C ARG A 496 49.41 17.85 -28.33
N ARG A 497 50.25 16.84 -28.17
CA ARG A 497 50.30 15.89 -27.06
C ARG A 497 51.06 16.56 -25.91
N THR A 498 50.47 16.72 -24.74
CA THR A 498 51.21 17.10 -23.52
C THR A 498 51.00 16.04 -22.45
N VAL A 499 52.13 15.52 -21.97
CA VAL A 499 52.26 14.48 -20.95
C VAL A 499 52.10 15.11 -19.57
N PRO A 500 51.28 14.56 -18.66
CA PRO A 500 51.16 15.03 -17.29
C PRO A 500 52.45 14.85 -16.48
N GLY A 501 52.94 15.90 -15.81
CA GLY A 501 54.01 15.77 -14.81
C GLY A 501 55.17 16.77 -14.83
N ALA A 502 55.05 17.95 -15.46
CA ALA A 502 56.06 19.00 -15.35
C ALA A 502 55.42 20.34 -14.94
N GLU A 503 55.89 20.92 -13.83
CA GLU A 503 55.51 22.25 -13.33
C GLU A 503 56.12 23.36 -14.21
N PRO A 504 55.40 24.47 -14.47
CA PRO A 504 56.03 25.74 -14.77
C PRO A 504 56.19 26.55 -13.47
N THR A 505 57.45 26.79 -13.11
CA THR A 505 57.87 27.68 -12.03
C THR A 505 57.62 29.15 -12.42
N GLU A 506 57.14 29.93 -11.45
CA GLU A 506 56.98 31.38 -11.56
C GLU A 506 58.28 32.13 -11.19
N THR A 507 58.51 33.27 -11.86
CA THR A 507 59.38 34.45 -11.55
C THR A 507 60.88 34.41 -11.96
N PRO A 508 61.58 35.55 -12.22
CA PRO A 508 61.20 36.99 -12.24
C PRO A 508 61.67 37.79 -13.51
N ALA A 509 61.63 39.12 -13.44
CA ALA A 509 61.87 40.15 -14.47
C ALA A 509 63.26 40.21 -15.15
N VAL A 510 63.32 40.73 -16.40
CA VAL A 510 64.36 41.62 -17.03
C VAL A 510 65.84 41.08 -17.01
N ARG A 511 66.66 40.92 -18.07
CA ARG A 511 67.03 41.70 -19.29
C ARG A 511 68.06 40.86 -20.12
N THR A 512 68.12 41.05 -21.45
CA THR A 512 69.29 40.89 -22.39
C THR A 512 70.15 39.60 -22.45
N VAL A 513 70.53 39.22 -23.69
CA VAL A 513 71.47 38.13 -24.11
C VAL A 513 72.95 38.44 -23.70
N PRO A 514 74.00 37.61 -23.95
CA PRO A 514 74.29 36.14 -23.88
C PRO A 514 75.57 35.75 -23.07
N GLY A 515 75.72 34.48 -22.60
CA GLY A 515 77.04 33.81 -22.44
C GLY A 515 77.27 32.85 -21.24
N ALA A 516 77.72 31.62 -21.53
CA ALA A 516 78.46 30.62 -20.72
C ALA A 516 77.72 29.57 -19.82
N ASP A 517 78.09 28.30 -20.06
CA ASP A 517 77.93 27.03 -19.30
C ASP A 517 78.93 26.90 -18.11
N PRO A 518 79.00 25.80 -17.30
CA PRO A 518 77.99 24.98 -16.61
C PRO A 518 78.41 24.56 -15.15
N ALA A 519 77.74 23.53 -14.58
CA ALA A 519 78.07 22.66 -13.41
C ALA A 519 77.56 23.10 -12.01
N GLY A 520 77.09 22.24 -11.09
CA GLY A 520 76.90 20.78 -11.05
C GLY A 520 76.44 20.35 -9.63
N GLU A 521 75.66 19.26 -9.60
CA GLU A 521 75.52 18.15 -8.63
C GLU A 521 75.13 18.30 -7.13
N ASP A 522 74.07 17.53 -6.80
CA ASP A 522 73.84 16.60 -5.67
C ASP A 522 73.92 17.06 -4.19
N GLY A 523 73.18 16.51 -3.23
CA GLY A 523 72.22 15.40 -3.23
C GLY A 523 71.97 14.91 -1.80
N ALA A 524 70.71 14.55 -1.50
CA ALA A 524 70.28 13.42 -0.67
C ALA A 524 70.35 13.41 0.89
N LYS A 525 69.14 13.22 1.47
CA LYS A 525 68.72 12.21 2.50
C LYS A 525 69.05 12.52 3.98
N LYS A 526 68.24 12.16 5.01
CA LYS A 526 66.92 11.51 5.19
C LYS A 526 66.65 11.45 6.72
N ASN A 527 65.36 11.50 7.11
CA ASN A 527 64.69 10.67 8.16
C ASN A 527 65.13 10.82 9.63
N LYS A 528 64.37 10.46 10.67
CA LYS A 528 63.05 9.82 10.93
C LYS A 528 62.80 10.08 12.45
N LYS A 529 61.63 10.51 12.91
CA LYS A 529 60.45 9.69 13.31
C LYS A 529 60.57 9.00 14.69
N LYS A 530 59.58 9.33 15.56
CA LYS A 530 58.55 8.44 16.16
C LYS A 530 58.55 8.25 17.70
N ARG A 531 57.30 8.27 18.23
CA ARG A 531 56.73 7.62 19.45
C ARG A 531 57.16 8.26 20.79
N GLY A 532 56.32 8.43 21.82
CA GLY A 532 54.91 8.12 22.07
C GLY A 532 54.67 7.93 23.58
N LYS A 533 53.41 8.14 24.03
CA LYS A 533 52.73 7.53 25.20
C LYS A 533 52.91 8.09 26.64
N LYS A 534 51.74 8.37 27.25
CA LYS A 534 51.28 8.26 28.66
C LYS A 534 51.92 9.11 29.79
N GLY A 535 51.03 9.75 30.58
CA GLY A 535 51.10 9.71 32.05
C GLY A 535 50.57 10.93 32.81
N GLY A 536 49.46 10.76 33.55
CA GLY A 536 49.40 11.04 34.99
C GLY A 536 48.94 12.41 35.52
N GLN A 537 48.05 12.33 36.52
CA GLN A 537 47.68 13.32 37.59
C GLN A 537 46.86 14.54 37.15
N GLY A 538 45.82 15.00 37.84
CA GLY A 538 45.36 14.79 39.22
C GLY A 538 45.07 16.19 39.80
N GLY A 539 43.84 16.47 40.25
CA GLY A 539 43.51 17.77 40.88
C GLY A 539 42.01 18.03 41.02
N GLN A 540 41.55 18.03 42.28
CA GLN A 540 40.21 18.39 42.76
C GLN A 540 39.91 19.89 42.63
N GLY A 541 38.63 20.27 42.68
CA GLY A 541 38.22 21.64 43.03
C GLY A 541 36.79 21.99 42.62
N GLU A 542 35.89 22.00 43.61
CA GLU A 542 34.51 22.50 43.55
C GLU A 542 34.43 24.02 43.27
N GLY A 543 33.26 24.51 42.83
CA GLY A 543 32.88 25.91 43.01
C GLY A 543 31.96 26.49 41.94
N ALA A 544 30.64 26.45 42.16
CA ALA A 544 29.73 27.50 41.68
C ALA A 544 29.91 28.73 42.60
N PRO A 545 29.74 29.97 42.10
CA PRO A 545 28.40 30.59 42.19
C PRO A 545 28.04 31.61 41.08
N GLN A 546 26.74 31.82 40.86
CA GLN A 546 26.11 33.05 40.31
C GLN A 546 26.11 34.18 41.39
N PRO A 547 25.82 35.49 41.14
CA PRO A 547 24.91 36.10 40.13
C PRO A 547 25.31 37.48 39.50
N GLU A 548 24.56 37.91 38.45
CA GLU A 548 24.07 39.25 37.94
C GLU A 548 24.66 40.61 38.47
N PRO A 549 24.37 41.83 37.91
CA PRO A 549 23.59 42.27 36.71
C PRO A 549 24.21 43.46 35.88
N SER A 550 23.43 43.97 34.90
CA SER A 550 23.46 45.33 34.23
C SER A 550 24.08 45.37 32.82
N GLY A 551 23.51 46.01 31.78
CA GLY A 551 22.29 46.80 31.62
C GLY A 551 22.27 47.49 30.23
N GLY A 552 21.07 47.67 29.65
CA GLY A 552 20.59 48.86 28.91
C GLY A 552 21.14 49.28 27.54
N ALA A 553 20.24 49.31 26.53
CA ALA A 553 19.96 50.38 25.53
C ALA A 553 19.43 49.74 24.21
N SER A 554 18.13 49.71 23.90
CA SER A 554 17.25 50.79 23.39
C SER A 554 17.81 51.52 22.17
N LEU A 555 17.16 51.35 21.00
CA LEU A 555 16.76 52.41 20.05
C LEU A 555 15.98 51.80 18.85
N ALA A 556 14.78 52.32 18.62
CA ALA A 556 13.97 52.20 17.39
C ALA A 556 13.78 53.63 16.81
N PRO A 557 12.93 53.86 15.79
CA PRO A 557 13.11 53.70 14.34
C PRO A 557 12.95 55.05 13.59
N PRO A 558 12.87 55.07 12.23
CA PRO A 558 11.86 55.93 11.58
C PRO A 558 11.15 55.21 10.40
N ARG A 559 9.81 55.15 10.32
CA ARG A 559 8.76 56.14 9.96
C ARG A 559 8.62 56.50 8.46
N GLU A 560 7.61 55.84 7.87
CA GLU A 560 6.55 56.27 6.93
C GLU A 560 6.70 57.47 5.98
N ARG A 561 6.21 57.28 4.74
CA ARG A 561 5.37 58.27 4.07
C ARG A 561 4.29 57.64 3.16
N ASN A 562 3.08 58.15 3.34
CA ASN A 562 1.80 57.89 2.67
C ASN A 562 1.79 57.97 1.13
N GLY A 563 0.81 57.27 0.53
CA GLY A 563 0.26 57.60 -0.80
C GLY A 563 -0.80 56.60 -1.27
N ALA A 564 -2.04 57.06 -1.39
CA ALA A 564 -3.24 56.30 -1.77
C ALA A 564 -3.54 56.35 -3.29
N HIS A 565 -4.55 55.57 -3.69
CA HIS A 565 -5.46 55.69 -4.85
C HIS A 565 -5.11 55.08 -6.23
N GLU A 566 -6.09 54.26 -6.67
CA GLU A 566 -6.73 54.13 -8.00
C GLU A 566 -5.94 53.84 -9.29
N GLY A 567 -6.37 52.75 -9.96
CA GLY A 567 -7.09 52.83 -11.24
C GLY A 567 -6.30 53.06 -12.53
N GLY A 568 -6.44 52.13 -13.48
CA GLY A 568 -6.09 52.34 -14.90
C GLY A 568 -5.52 51.09 -15.56
N ARG A 569 -6.34 50.30 -16.26
CA ARG A 569 -6.58 50.35 -17.72
C ARG A 569 -5.43 49.78 -18.56
N SER A 570 -5.79 48.74 -19.31
CA SER A 570 -5.10 48.13 -20.46
C SER A 570 -4.56 49.16 -21.48
N PRO A 571 -3.70 48.73 -22.41
CA PRO A 571 -4.25 48.40 -23.73
C PRO A 571 -3.59 47.19 -24.43
N GLU A 572 -4.43 46.23 -24.79
CA GLU A 572 -4.67 45.77 -26.17
C GLU A 572 -3.55 45.93 -27.22
N ARG A 573 -3.04 44.79 -27.73
CA ARG A 573 -2.70 44.65 -29.16
C ARG A 573 -3.20 43.31 -29.74
N ARG A 574 -4.27 43.53 -30.49
CA ARG A 574 -4.99 42.78 -31.52
C ARG A 574 -4.10 42.20 -32.64
N ASN A 575 -4.34 40.92 -32.98
CA ASN A 575 -4.42 40.28 -34.32
C ASN A 575 -4.09 38.79 -34.14
N GLY A 576 -4.94 37.80 -34.43
CA GLY A 576 -6.06 37.73 -35.37
C GLY A 576 -5.70 36.76 -36.50
N ARG A 577 -6.17 35.50 -36.42
CA ARG A 577 -6.72 34.67 -37.53
C ARG A 577 -6.73 33.17 -37.17
N SER A 578 -7.94 32.63 -36.96
CA SER A 578 -8.27 31.27 -37.40
C SER A 578 -8.41 31.23 -38.93
N PRO A 579 -8.43 30.04 -39.52
CA PRO A 579 -9.73 29.58 -40.03
C PRO A 579 -10.04 28.11 -39.71
N ARG A 580 -11.33 27.86 -39.47
CA ARG A 580 -12.00 26.59 -39.71
C ARG A 580 -12.06 26.37 -41.22
N ASP A 581 -11.90 25.12 -41.66
CA ASP A 581 -12.66 24.66 -42.81
C ASP A 581 -13.01 23.16 -42.71
N ALA A 582 -14.15 22.84 -43.30
CA ALA A 582 -14.87 21.58 -43.15
C ALA A 582 -14.77 20.70 -44.40
N SER A 583 -14.91 19.39 -44.16
CA SER A 583 -15.43 18.37 -45.08
C SER A 583 -14.60 17.95 -46.31
N ARG A 584 -14.32 16.65 -46.42
CA ARG A 584 -14.79 15.79 -47.54
C ARG A 584 -14.49 14.31 -47.32
N ASN A 585 -15.48 13.52 -47.73
CA ASN A 585 -15.52 12.07 -47.92
C ASN A 585 -14.24 11.47 -48.53
N HIS A 586 -13.89 10.26 -48.08
CA HIS A 586 -13.62 9.17 -49.02
C HIS A 586 -14.01 7.79 -48.45
N ARG A 587 -14.96 7.15 -49.14
CA ARG A 587 -15.23 5.70 -49.10
C ARG A 587 -14.26 4.98 -50.04
N ASN A 588 -14.10 3.68 -49.77
CA ASN A 588 -13.57 2.57 -50.56
C ASN A 588 -12.10 2.18 -50.45
N GLY A 589 -11.91 0.99 -49.88
CA GLY A 589 -10.73 0.12 -50.01
C GLY A 589 -11.09 -1.29 -49.51
N ARG A 590 -11.72 -2.09 -50.38
CA ARG A 590 -12.06 -3.51 -50.16
C ARG A 590 -10.86 -4.41 -50.50
N SER A 591 -10.78 -5.52 -49.78
CA SER A 591 -10.20 -6.83 -50.15
C SER A 591 -8.73 -7.12 -49.78
N ARG A 592 -8.53 -8.06 -48.84
CA ARG A 592 -8.19 -9.44 -49.21
C ARG A 592 -8.36 -10.39 -48.03
N SER A 593 -9.25 -11.36 -48.24
CA SER A 593 -9.46 -12.58 -47.49
C SER A 593 -8.39 -13.62 -47.82
N THR A 594 -7.88 -14.32 -46.81
CA THR A 594 -7.27 -15.65 -46.97
C THR A 594 -7.88 -16.57 -45.93
N ALA A 595 -8.86 -17.35 -46.40
CA ALA A 595 -9.34 -18.55 -45.74
C ALA A 595 -8.29 -19.65 -45.93
N ASN A 596 -8.01 -20.41 -44.87
CA ASN A 596 -7.42 -21.74 -45.02
C ASN A 596 -8.24 -22.71 -44.16
N GLN A 597 -9.07 -23.50 -44.83
CA GLN A 597 -9.77 -24.66 -44.28
C GLN A 597 -8.87 -25.90 -44.42
N GLY A 598 -9.00 -26.81 -43.45
CA GLY A 598 -8.92 -28.24 -43.71
C GLY A 598 -7.89 -29.02 -42.90
N ARG A 599 -8.33 -29.67 -41.81
CA ARG A 599 -8.54 -31.14 -41.78
C ARG A 599 -8.89 -31.62 -40.37
N SER A 600 -10.04 -32.28 -40.28
CA SER A 600 -10.40 -33.23 -39.23
C SER A 600 -9.78 -34.61 -39.53
N PRO A 601 -9.66 -35.49 -38.53
CA PRO A 601 -10.29 -36.80 -38.69
C PRO A 601 -11.22 -37.17 -37.53
N GLN A 602 -12.25 -37.92 -37.91
CA GLN A 602 -13.33 -38.46 -37.10
C GLN A 602 -13.02 -39.92 -36.72
N GLY A 603 -13.48 -40.34 -35.53
CA GLY A 603 -13.97 -41.69 -35.27
C GLY A 603 -13.06 -42.62 -34.45
N GLN A 604 -13.45 -42.95 -33.22
CA GLN A 604 -14.28 -44.13 -32.94
C GLN A 604 -14.68 -44.24 -31.46
N SER A 605 -15.84 -44.86 -31.29
CA SER A 605 -16.63 -45.19 -30.11
C SER A 605 -16.02 -46.25 -29.19
N GLY A 606 -16.29 -46.14 -27.89
CA GLY A 606 -16.19 -47.24 -26.92
C GLY A 606 -16.86 -46.86 -25.60
N ALA A 607 -18.01 -47.48 -25.30
CA ALA A 607 -18.73 -47.34 -24.05
C ALA A 607 -18.33 -48.43 -23.05
N ALA A 608 -18.55 -48.13 -21.76
CA ALA A 608 -18.61 -49.00 -20.58
C ALA A 608 -17.28 -49.46 -19.92
N SER A 609 -16.99 -48.90 -18.74
CA SER A 609 -17.05 -49.64 -17.46
C SER A 609 -16.65 -48.71 -16.30
N HIS A 610 -17.59 -48.53 -15.37
CA HIS A 610 -17.32 -48.06 -14.02
C HIS A 610 -16.73 -49.22 -13.19
N MET A 611 -15.99 -48.86 -12.14
CA MET A 611 -15.57 -49.66 -10.98
C MET A 611 -14.13 -50.21 -11.01
N SER A 612 -13.19 -49.40 -10.51
CA SER A 612 -12.23 -49.75 -9.44
C SER A 612 -11.13 -48.69 -9.35
N ASP A 613 -11.33 -47.62 -8.60
CA ASP A 613 -10.20 -46.78 -8.16
C ASP A 613 -10.51 -45.94 -6.91
N GLN A 614 -11.17 -46.59 -5.95
CA GLN A 614 -11.34 -46.07 -4.58
C GLN A 614 -10.75 -47.07 -3.59
N ALA A 615 -9.43 -47.29 -3.64
CA ALA A 615 -8.67 -47.94 -2.56
C ALA A 615 -7.14 -47.82 -2.76
N ALA A 616 -6.58 -46.60 -2.88
CA ALA A 616 -5.12 -46.43 -2.85
C ALA A 616 -4.65 -45.07 -2.32
N SER A 617 -5.45 -44.41 -1.47
CA SER A 617 -5.11 -43.10 -0.93
C SER A 617 -4.83 -43.15 0.57
N GLN A 618 -3.80 -43.90 1.00
CA GLN A 618 -3.15 -43.67 2.30
C GLN A 618 -1.79 -44.34 2.49
N ASP A 619 -1.00 -44.52 1.43
CA ASP A 619 0.39 -45.02 1.57
C ASP A 619 1.41 -43.87 1.41
N PRO A 620 2.17 -43.49 2.46
CA PRO A 620 3.24 -42.47 2.39
C PRO A 620 4.27 -42.77 1.30
N ASN A 621 4.53 -44.05 1.02
CA ASN A 621 5.50 -44.48 0.03
C ASN A 621 5.08 -44.15 -1.40
N ALA A 622 3.79 -44.21 -1.73
CA ALA A 622 3.28 -43.90 -3.07
C ALA A 622 3.40 -42.42 -3.47
N LYS A 623 3.45 -41.51 -2.48
CA LYS A 623 3.77 -40.09 -2.73
C LYS A 623 5.26 -39.88 -2.93
N LYS A 624 6.10 -40.59 -2.16
CA LYS A 624 7.56 -40.49 -2.24
C LYS A 624 8.08 -41.04 -3.57
N VAL A 625 7.57 -42.19 -4.03
CA VAL A 625 7.86 -42.79 -5.35
C VAL A 625 7.56 -41.80 -6.48
N ARG A 626 6.35 -41.21 -6.51
CA ARG A 626 5.98 -40.20 -7.53
C ARG A 626 6.87 -38.96 -7.50
N SER A 627 7.38 -38.56 -6.33
CA SER A 627 8.29 -37.43 -6.21
C SER A 627 9.69 -37.73 -6.74
N LEU A 628 10.19 -38.95 -6.52
CA LEU A 628 11.50 -39.40 -7.00
C LEU A 628 11.48 -39.63 -8.52
N GLN A 629 10.42 -40.22 -9.07
CA GLN A 629 10.23 -40.35 -10.53
C GLN A 629 10.22 -38.99 -11.24
N LYS A 630 9.58 -37.97 -10.64
CA LYS A 630 9.63 -36.59 -11.17
C LYS A 630 11.04 -36.00 -11.13
N LYS A 631 11.82 -36.29 -10.08
CA LYS A 631 13.22 -35.84 -9.98
C LYS A 631 14.10 -36.50 -11.04
N ILE A 632 13.91 -37.80 -11.31
CA ILE A 632 14.66 -38.53 -12.35
C ILE A 632 14.40 -37.91 -13.72
N ARG A 633 13.13 -37.68 -14.10
CA ARG A 633 12.78 -37.03 -15.37
C ARG A 633 13.40 -35.63 -15.53
N ALA A 634 13.44 -34.86 -14.44
CA ALA A 634 14.07 -33.54 -14.46
C ALA A 634 15.60 -33.61 -14.61
N ILE A 635 16.23 -34.67 -14.09
CA ILE A 635 17.67 -34.89 -14.27
C ILE A 635 17.96 -35.37 -15.69
N GLU A 636 17.12 -36.23 -16.26
CA GLU A 636 17.25 -36.71 -17.66
C GLU A 636 17.11 -35.57 -18.67
N ASP A 637 16.21 -34.62 -18.43
CA ASP A 637 16.07 -33.41 -19.25
C ASP A 637 17.34 -32.54 -19.20
N LEU A 638 17.98 -32.44 -18.03
CA LEU A 638 19.27 -31.76 -17.89
C LEU A 638 20.40 -32.52 -18.60
N GLU A 639 20.42 -33.85 -18.56
CA GLU A 639 21.39 -34.66 -19.30
C GLU A 639 21.24 -34.52 -20.81
N MET A 640 19.99 -34.49 -21.32
CA MET A 640 19.71 -34.26 -22.74
C MET A 640 20.18 -32.87 -23.19
N ARG A 641 19.96 -31.83 -22.37
CA ARG A 641 20.44 -30.47 -22.65
C ARG A 641 21.96 -30.37 -22.62
N HIS A 642 22.61 -31.04 -21.66
CA HIS A 642 24.07 -31.13 -21.59
C HIS A 642 24.64 -31.87 -22.81
N ALA A 643 24.03 -32.98 -23.23
CA ALA A 643 24.40 -33.74 -24.42
C ALA A 643 24.16 -32.93 -25.72
N GLY A 644 23.17 -32.03 -25.72
CA GLY A 644 22.90 -31.07 -26.77
C GLY A 644 23.91 -29.90 -26.86
N GLY A 645 24.97 -29.91 -26.04
CA GLY A 645 26.03 -28.90 -26.06
C GLY A 645 25.69 -27.61 -25.30
N GLU A 646 24.61 -27.59 -24.52
CA GLU A 646 24.25 -26.45 -23.69
C GLU A 646 25.16 -26.36 -22.46
N LYS A 647 25.71 -25.17 -22.19
CA LYS A 647 26.50 -24.92 -20.98
C LYS A 647 25.57 -24.82 -19.77
N LEU A 648 25.58 -25.83 -18.92
CA LEU A 648 24.83 -25.87 -17.67
C LEU A 648 25.61 -25.21 -16.52
N GLU A 649 24.89 -24.63 -15.57
CA GLU A 649 25.46 -24.07 -14.34
C GLU A 649 26.00 -25.19 -13.42
N ASP A 650 26.99 -24.87 -12.57
CA ASP A 650 27.57 -25.82 -11.60
C ASP A 650 26.52 -26.48 -10.69
N THR A 651 25.43 -25.78 -10.39
CA THR A 651 24.33 -26.31 -9.57
C THR A 651 23.50 -27.35 -10.33
N GLN A 652 23.35 -27.20 -11.66
CA GLN A 652 22.68 -28.15 -12.53
C GLN A 652 23.55 -29.37 -12.80
N MET A 653 24.86 -29.17 -12.99
CA MET A 653 25.83 -30.27 -13.08
C MET A 653 25.84 -31.11 -11.80
N LYS A 654 25.79 -30.48 -10.61
CA LYS A 654 25.67 -31.21 -9.33
C LYS A 654 24.37 -32.03 -9.24
N LYS A 655 23.25 -31.56 -9.82
CA LYS A 655 21.99 -32.33 -9.86
C LYS A 655 22.10 -33.56 -10.75
N ILE A 656 22.79 -33.47 -11.89
CA ILE A 656 23.08 -34.64 -12.74
C ILE A 656 23.84 -35.71 -11.96
N HIS A 657 24.85 -35.32 -11.18
CA HIS A 657 25.63 -36.26 -10.35
C HIS A 657 24.81 -36.96 -9.24
N THR A 658 23.62 -36.44 -8.89
CA THR A 658 22.74 -37.08 -7.90
C THR A 658 21.86 -38.19 -8.48
N LYS A 659 21.84 -38.39 -9.81
CA LYS A 659 20.96 -39.35 -10.50
C LYS A 659 21.03 -40.76 -9.90
N THR A 660 22.23 -41.30 -9.73
CA THR A 660 22.46 -42.65 -9.20
C THR A 660 21.91 -42.80 -7.77
N SER A 661 22.01 -41.76 -6.95
CA SER A 661 21.46 -41.77 -5.58
C SER A 661 19.94 -41.73 -5.58
N VAL A 662 19.32 -40.98 -6.50
CA VAL A 662 17.86 -40.85 -6.60
C VAL A 662 17.23 -42.13 -7.16
N ILE A 663 17.88 -42.80 -8.12
CA ILE A 663 17.45 -44.10 -8.65
C ILE A 663 17.51 -45.17 -7.54
N LYS A 664 18.61 -45.23 -6.79
CA LYS A 664 18.75 -46.17 -5.68
C LYS A 664 17.71 -45.95 -4.58
N GLU A 665 17.31 -44.69 -4.33
CA GLU A 665 16.23 -44.37 -3.38
C GLU A 665 14.84 -44.78 -3.92
N LEU A 666 14.64 -44.75 -5.25
CA LEU A 666 13.41 -45.20 -5.89
C LEU A 666 13.27 -46.73 -5.85
N GLU A 667 14.35 -47.46 -6.17
CA GLU A 667 14.40 -48.93 -6.12
C GLU A 667 14.18 -49.46 -4.70
N ALA A 668 14.76 -48.80 -3.69
CA ALA A 668 14.56 -49.14 -2.28
C ALA A 668 13.10 -48.99 -1.81
N LEU A 669 12.28 -48.24 -2.55
CA LEU A 669 10.86 -48.04 -2.27
C LEU A 669 9.95 -48.90 -3.18
N GLY A 670 10.54 -49.81 -3.97
CA GLY A 670 9.80 -50.70 -4.88
C GLY A 670 9.21 -49.98 -6.10
N GLY A 671 9.72 -48.80 -6.45
CA GLY A 671 9.30 -48.08 -7.65
C GLY A 671 10.08 -48.55 -8.89
N GLU A 672 9.38 -48.84 -9.97
CA GLU A 672 10.00 -49.04 -11.29
C GLU A 672 10.39 -47.69 -11.92
N ILE A 673 11.50 -47.69 -12.65
CA ILE A 673 12.13 -46.51 -13.29
C ILE A 673 11.30 -46.03 -14.48
#